data_AF-A0A6A7AUV1-F1
#
_entry.id   AF-A0A6A7AUV1-F1
#
_cell.length_a   1.000
_cell.length_b   1.000
_cell.length_c   1.000
_cell.angle_alpha   90.00
_cell.angle_beta   90.00
_cell.angle_gamma   90.00
#
_symmetry.space_group_name_H-M   'P 1'
#
loop_
_entity.id
_entity.type
_entity.pdbx_description
1 polymer ?
#
loop_
_entity_poly.entity_id
_entity_poly.type
_entity_poly.pdbx_seq_one_letter_code
_entity_poly.pdbx_strand_id
1 'polypeptide(L)'
;MPHKGPSREALAILKQTIRPSVALRSPAQCRVLSTTAQASLRPQTQSHPSRQATRNAATFTHSHYAEQVSIIPTTVDTSSSDFKENKRQMDEATENLVSLHTKIAQGGSQKARDKHISRGKMLVRDRITALIDPGTPFLELSQMAGYDMYEGDYVPAGGIVTGIGTVNGVQCMIVANDATVKGGTYYPVTVKKHLRAQTIAQENRLPCIYLVDSGGANLPNQADVFPDVNHFGRIFYNQARMSSMGIPQISVVMGPCTAGGAYVPSMSDENIIVEKQGHIFLAGPPLVKAATGEVVSAEDLGGGKLHSEISGVTDYLAVDDAHALVLARRSVGNLNWHRNQTVSAPPAFQEPLYDPQELSGIAGTNLRKQIPIHEIIARIVDGSSFSEFKPLYGSTLVTGFAKIYGQPVGIVANNGILFSESSLKGAHFVQLCGKRQIPLIFLQNISGFMVGQDAEKGGIAKNGAKLVTAVSCVDVPKFTVVVGSSAGAGNYGMCGRAYSPRLLFTWPNAKTSVMGAEQLSSVMEAVGKQADPALKARIEHESEATFGSARLWDDGIIPPEHTRRVLGMGLQMACGGQNKGVEKESTWDSIKDVSSKVAKQLVAQYATIDDKGVHVLGGYPGILYPPYYWWQAGAMFGTLLDYWHYTGDDQYNDLVRDGLIHQFGEHLDLMPSNQSKNEGNDDQVFWAFSMIAAAEYKLPDPPAGQPGWLAMTQSVFNQFVTRYSKEVAEGTCGGGMRWQIFPWLNGWNYKNTASNGGLFHLGARLAMYTKNETYAIWAEKAFDWLSQSPILPGDGQVYDGTSITTNPPCKDADMTPWTYNYGILIAGAAYMYNYTNGAKKWETALTQFISKTDMFYPPDKGGVMVEVCEAKTLCNADQESFKAYLARWLGNAIQMAPFTHDLIMPKLQVSAKAAAQTCEGPSQHNGGDHQCGMKWWNTGFDGIGGVGPQMTALNVISVLNVDRVPPPYSSTTGGSSQGNPNLGTGNDDDRSPVHQSEITTADKAGAAIITIIIAVMTVGGAYWMLF
;
A
#
# COMPACT_ATOMS: atom_id res chain seq x y z
N MET A 1 -12.25 54.01 -26.81
CA MET A 1 -13.47 53.59 -27.55
C MET A 1 -13.04 52.93 -28.88
N PRO A 2 -13.93 52.19 -29.58
CA PRO A 2 -13.56 50.85 -30.08
C PRO A 2 -13.42 50.74 -31.59
N HIS A 3 -12.95 49.58 -32.07
CA HIS A 3 -13.33 49.03 -33.38
C HIS A 3 -13.72 47.55 -33.28
N LYS A 4 -14.77 47.17 -34.02
CA LYS A 4 -15.25 45.78 -34.22
C LYS A 4 -15.06 45.39 -35.69
N GLY A 5 -14.65 44.14 -35.95
CA GLY A 5 -14.75 43.50 -37.28
C GLY A 5 -13.80 44.03 -38.35
N PRO A 6 -13.80 43.46 -39.58
CA PRO A 6 -14.85 42.64 -40.18
C PRO A 6 -14.45 41.15 -40.37
N SER A 7 -14.95 40.50 -41.44
CA SER A 7 -15.17 39.04 -41.54
C SER A 7 -14.62 38.37 -42.81
N ARG A 8 -14.41 37.04 -42.75
CA ARG A 8 -14.51 36.07 -43.86
C ARG A 8 -13.92 36.50 -45.23
N GLU A 9 -12.60 36.40 -45.40
CA GLU A 9 -12.02 36.25 -46.76
C GLU A 9 -10.72 35.44 -46.86
N ALA A 10 -10.23 34.86 -45.75
CA ALA A 10 -8.96 34.12 -45.69
C ALA A 10 -9.11 32.58 -45.79
N LEU A 11 -9.96 32.08 -46.71
CA LEU A 11 -10.17 30.64 -46.95
C LEU A 11 -9.61 30.17 -48.31
N ALA A 12 -8.51 30.77 -48.74
CA ALA A 12 -7.73 30.34 -49.90
C ALA A 12 -6.28 30.84 -49.85
N ILE A 13 -5.33 29.96 -49.49
CA ILE A 13 -3.92 29.92 -49.91
C ILE A 13 -3.26 28.70 -49.25
N LEU A 14 -2.84 27.72 -50.06
CA LEU A 14 -1.75 26.77 -49.79
C LEU A 14 -1.60 25.80 -50.98
N LYS A 15 -0.69 26.11 -51.91
CA LYS A 15 -0.28 25.20 -53.00
C LYS A 15 1.04 25.67 -53.63
N GLN A 16 1.77 24.73 -54.25
CA GLN A 16 3.13 24.88 -54.82
C GLN A 16 4.23 24.95 -53.73
N THR A 17 5.49 24.55 -53.95
CA THR A 17 6.26 24.38 -55.22
C THR A 17 7.35 23.29 -55.05
N ILE A 18 7.30 22.13 -55.74
CA ILE A 18 8.14 21.70 -56.90
C ILE A 18 9.31 20.72 -56.61
N ARG A 19 9.81 20.09 -57.70
CA ARG A 19 10.57 18.83 -57.90
C ARG A 19 12.04 19.07 -58.34
N PRO A 20 12.92 18.03 -58.51
CA PRO A 20 13.09 17.26 -59.77
C PRO A 20 13.22 15.73 -59.58
N SER A 21 13.59 14.94 -60.62
CA SER A 21 13.69 13.46 -60.57
C SER A 21 14.45 12.80 -61.76
N VAL A 22 15.09 11.63 -61.54
CA VAL A 22 15.78 10.74 -62.53
C VAL A 22 15.30 9.29 -62.24
N ALA A 23 14.61 8.51 -63.10
CA ALA A 23 14.89 7.92 -64.43
C ALA A 23 15.84 6.67 -64.36
N LEU A 24 15.68 5.53 -65.07
CA LEU A 24 14.90 5.07 -66.27
C LEU A 24 14.25 3.67 -65.96
N ARG A 25 13.77 2.73 -66.83
CA ARG A 25 13.53 2.55 -68.29
C ARG A 25 12.44 1.43 -68.55
N SER A 26 12.32 0.87 -69.77
CA SER A 26 11.40 -0.22 -70.23
C SER A 26 11.93 -0.83 -71.58
N PRO A 27 11.31 -1.75 -72.38
CA PRO A 27 10.01 -2.48 -72.31
C PRO A 27 10.01 -3.98 -72.84
N ALA A 28 8.84 -4.52 -73.27
CA ALA A 28 8.56 -5.70 -74.15
C ALA A 28 8.40 -7.13 -73.50
N GLN A 29 7.63 -8.13 -74.01
CA GLN A 29 6.67 -8.23 -75.14
C GLN A 29 5.67 -9.46 -75.06
N CYS A 30 4.37 -9.21 -75.38
CA CYS A 30 3.31 -10.00 -76.09
C CYS A 30 3.18 -11.58 -76.17
N ARG A 31 1.92 -12.06 -76.36
CA ARG A 31 1.38 -13.35 -76.96
C ARG A 31 1.31 -14.64 -76.07
N VAL A 32 0.46 -15.69 -76.29
CA VAL A 32 -0.81 -15.93 -77.07
C VAL A 32 -1.61 -17.18 -76.54
N LEU A 33 -2.86 -17.31 -76.99
CA LEU A 33 -3.97 -18.28 -76.79
C LEU A 33 -3.77 -19.83 -76.73
N SER A 34 -4.59 -20.48 -75.88
CA SER A 34 -5.52 -21.63 -76.13
C SER A 34 -5.10 -23.12 -76.26
N THR A 35 -6.11 -23.99 -76.06
CA THR A 35 -6.23 -25.45 -76.31
C THR A 35 -5.55 -26.40 -75.29
N THR A 36 -5.98 -27.66 -75.09
CA THR A 36 -7.02 -28.49 -75.78
C THR A 36 -8.04 -29.13 -74.79
N ALA A 37 -8.41 -30.41 -74.90
CA ALA A 37 -9.47 -31.09 -74.11
C ALA A 37 -9.20 -32.59 -73.85
N GLN A 38 -9.92 -33.15 -72.86
CA GLN A 38 -10.36 -34.55 -72.65
C GLN A 38 -9.49 -35.76 -73.10
N ALA A 39 -9.19 -36.63 -72.13
CA ALA A 39 -9.43 -38.09 -72.22
C ALA A 39 -9.58 -38.69 -70.81
N SER A 40 -10.21 -39.86 -70.70
CA SER A 40 -10.48 -40.54 -69.42
C SER A 40 -9.66 -41.82 -69.26
N LEU A 41 -9.42 -42.25 -68.00
CA LEU A 41 -9.56 -43.65 -67.56
C LEU A 41 -9.53 -43.76 -66.02
N ARG A 42 -10.28 -44.75 -65.52
CA ARG A 42 -10.36 -45.26 -64.14
C ARG A 42 -10.17 -46.80 -64.25
N PRO A 43 -10.04 -47.59 -63.16
CA PRO A 43 -10.02 -47.24 -61.73
C PRO A 43 -8.82 -47.83 -60.93
N GLN A 44 -8.65 -47.42 -59.67
CA GLN A 44 -8.38 -48.37 -58.56
C GLN A 44 -8.73 -47.77 -57.18
N THR A 45 -8.56 -48.56 -56.12
CA THR A 45 -9.35 -48.51 -54.88
C THR A 45 -8.74 -47.79 -53.68
N GLN A 46 -9.63 -47.22 -52.86
CA GLN A 46 -9.51 -46.99 -51.40
C GLN A 46 -8.35 -46.11 -50.85
N SER A 47 -8.67 -44.84 -50.65
CA SER A 47 -8.72 -44.26 -49.30
C SER A 47 -9.75 -43.13 -49.27
N HIS A 48 -10.25 -42.74 -48.10
CA HIS A 48 -11.19 -41.61 -47.97
C HIS A 48 -10.43 -40.29 -47.83
N PRO A 49 -10.41 -39.39 -48.83
CA PRO A 49 -10.03 -38.01 -48.59
C PRO A 49 -11.14 -37.34 -47.77
N SER A 50 -10.80 -36.87 -46.58
CA SER A 50 -11.68 -36.01 -45.80
C SER A 50 -12.02 -34.77 -46.64
N ARG A 51 -13.30 -34.56 -46.94
CA ARG A 51 -13.78 -33.28 -47.46
C ARG A 51 -13.67 -32.25 -46.34
N GLN A 52 -12.51 -31.60 -46.23
CA GLN A 52 -12.41 -30.32 -45.54
C GLN A 52 -13.35 -29.33 -46.24
N ALA A 53 -14.52 -29.11 -45.64
CA ALA A 53 -15.43 -28.05 -46.04
C ALA A 53 -14.80 -26.72 -45.62
N THR A 54 -14.02 -26.12 -46.52
CA THR A 54 -13.44 -24.79 -46.35
C THR A 54 -14.58 -23.78 -46.14
N ARG A 55 -14.75 -23.34 -44.89
CA ARG A 55 -15.73 -22.32 -44.53
C ARG A 55 -15.30 -20.97 -45.09
N ASN A 56 -15.77 -20.66 -46.30
CA ASN A 56 -15.62 -19.35 -46.95
C ASN A 56 -16.49 -18.28 -46.26
N ALA A 57 -16.23 -17.98 -44.98
CA ALA A 57 -16.73 -16.81 -44.27
C ALA A 57 -15.94 -16.56 -42.96
N ALA A 58 -14.73 -16.03 -43.08
CA ALA A 58 -14.11 -15.26 -41.98
C ALA A 58 -14.51 -13.77 -42.16
N THR A 59 -15.82 -13.49 -42.19
CA THR A 59 -16.34 -12.13 -42.30
C THR A 59 -16.03 -11.35 -41.03
N PHE A 60 -15.32 -10.24 -41.17
CA PHE A 60 -15.03 -9.32 -40.07
C PHE A 60 -16.34 -8.72 -39.54
N THR A 61 -16.80 -9.18 -38.38
CA THR A 61 -17.98 -8.61 -37.69
C THR A 61 -17.64 -7.20 -37.22
N HIS A 62 -18.18 -6.20 -37.92
CA HIS A 62 -17.99 -4.79 -37.57
C HIS A 62 -18.51 -4.49 -36.16
N SER A 63 -17.84 -3.61 -35.41
CA SER A 63 -18.16 -3.29 -34.00
C SER A 63 -19.63 -2.91 -33.80
N HIS A 64 -20.19 -2.18 -34.76
CA HIS A 64 -21.61 -1.82 -34.85
C HIS A 64 -22.58 -2.99 -34.57
N TYR A 65 -22.29 -4.20 -35.04
CA TYR A 65 -23.16 -5.37 -34.79
C TYR A 65 -23.07 -5.87 -33.33
N ALA A 66 -21.90 -5.74 -32.69
CA ALA A 66 -21.76 -6.06 -31.27
C ALA A 66 -22.42 -5.00 -30.37
N GLU A 67 -22.39 -3.73 -30.81
CA GLU A 67 -23.11 -2.62 -30.19
C GLU A 67 -24.62 -2.81 -30.30
N GLN A 68 -25.15 -3.09 -31.50
CA GLN A 68 -26.60 -3.34 -31.71
C GLN A 68 -27.15 -4.47 -30.84
N VAL A 69 -26.39 -5.55 -30.63
CA VAL A 69 -26.81 -6.68 -29.79
C VAL A 69 -26.81 -6.33 -28.28
N SER A 70 -26.17 -5.24 -27.87
CA SER A 70 -26.17 -4.76 -26.47
C SER A 70 -27.19 -3.64 -26.21
N ILE A 71 -27.87 -3.09 -27.21
CA ILE A 71 -28.90 -2.06 -26.98
C ILE A 71 -30.11 -2.71 -26.30
N ILE A 72 -30.53 -2.19 -25.14
CA ILE A 72 -31.78 -2.60 -24.49
C ILE A 72 -32.95 -1.98 -25.29
N PRO A 73 -33.88 -2.77 -25.86
CA PRO A 73 -35.10 -2.24 -26.42
C PRO A 73 -36.09 -1.90 -25.29
N THR A 74 -36.61 -0.67 -25.26
CA THR A 74 -37.67 -0.32 -24.31
C THR A 74 -39.02 -0.96 -24.70
N THR A 75 -39.78 -1.30 -23.67
CA THR A 75 -41.15 -1.84 -23.72
C THR A 75 -42.17 -0.92 -23.05
N VAL A 76 -41.73 0.27 -22.60
CA VAL A 76 -42.54 1.24 -21.86
C VAL A 76 -43.46 2.02 -22.80
N ASP A 77 -44.78 1.82 -22.64
CA ASP A 77 -45.79 2.71 -23.20
C ASP A 77 -46.05 3.88 -22.24
N THR A 78 -45.49 5.05 -22.57
CA THR A 78 -45.68 6.31 -21.81
C THR A 78 -47.12 6.86 -21.91
N SER A 79 -47.93 6.34 -22.83
CA SER A 79 -49.36 6.67 -22.95
C SER A 79 -50.27 5.82 -22.06
N SER A 80 -49.76 4.72 -21.49
CA SER A 80 -50.51 3.79 -20.65
C SER A 80 -51.00 4.41 -19.34
N SER A 81 -52.07 3.84 -18.76
CA SER A 81 -52.62 4.26 -17.46
C SER A 81 -51.67 3.97 -16.30
N ASP A 82 -50.96 2.83 -16.33
CA ASP A 82 -49.99 2.46 -15.29
C ASP A 82 -48.79 3.41 -15.26
N PHE A 83 -48.22 3.77 -16.42
CA PHE A 83 -47.13 4.74 -16.49
C PHE A 83 -47.56 6.12 -15.96
N LYS A 84 -48.75 6.58 -16.35
CA LYS A 84 -49.29 7.88 -15.92
C LYS A 84 -49.56 7.95 -14.42
N GLU A 85 -50.11 6.90 -13.81
CA GLU A 85 -50.36 6.88 -12.36
C GLU A 85 -49.06 6.68 -11.56
N ASN A 86 -48.13 5.82 -12.02
CA ASN A 86 -46.78 5.74 -11.44
C ASN A 86 -46.10 7.11 -11.46
N LYS A 87 -46.14 7.80 -12.61
CA LYS A 87 -45.54 9.12 -12.78
C LYS A 87 -46.18 10.14 -11.84
N ARG A 88 -47.51 10.21 -11.80
CA ARG A 88 -48.24 11.11 -10.88
C ARG A 88 -47.82 10.91 -9.42
N GLN A 89 -47.66 9.66 -8.98
CA GLN A 89 -47.24 9.33 -7.62
C GLN A 89 -45.76 9.68 -7.34
N MET A 90 -44.86 9.47 -8.30
CA MET A 90 -43.44 9.81 -8.15
C MET A 90 -43.20 11.32 -8.24
N ASP A 91 -43.91 12.01 -9.13
CA ASP A 91 -43.87 13.47 -9.25
C ASP A 91 -44.36 14.11 -7.95
N GLU A 92 -45.49 13.65 -7.39
CA GLU A 92 -46.01 14.08 -6.08
C GLU A 92 -44.98 13.84 -4.94
N ALA A 93 -44.31 12.69 -4.91
CA ALA A 93 -43.24 12.43 -3.93
C ALA A 93 -42.01 13.33 -4.14
N THR A 94 -41.70 13.68 -5.39
CA THR A 94 -40.55 14.51 -5.77
C THR A 94 -40.81 15.99 -5.49
N GLU A 95 -42.02 16.50 -5.73
CA GLU A 95 -42.44 17.86 -5.36
C GLU A 95 -42.40 18.05 -3.83
N ASN A 96 -42.86 17.07 -3.06
CA ASN A 96 -42.73 17.06 -1.61
C ASN A 96 -41.25 17.11 -1.15
N LEU A 97 -40.37 16.32 -1.79
CA LEU A 97 -38.93 16.36 -1.53
C LEU A 97 -38.31 17.74 -1.87
N VAL A 98 -38.65 18.31 -3.02
CA VAL A 98 -38.18 19.64 -3.44
C VAL A 98 -38.66 20.74 -2.47
N SER A 99 -39.89 20.66 -1.98
CA SER A 99 -40.43 21.54 -0.94
C SER A 99 -39.64 21.43 0.37
N LEU A 100 -39.38 20.21 0.84
CA LEU A 100 -38.58 19.95 2.05
C LEU A 100 -37.13 20.45 1.89
N HIS A 101 -36.47 20.16 0.77
CA HIS A 101 -35.14 20.65 0.45
C HIS A 101 -35.10 22.19 0.37
N THR A 102 -36.11 22.83 -0.24
CA THR A 102 -36.22 24.30 -0.32
C THR A 102 -36.36 24.93 1.06
N LYS A 103 -37.13 24.30 1.98
CA LYS A 103 -37.25 24.75 3.37
C LYS A 103 -35.93 24.58 4.13
N ILE A 104 -35.30 23.40 4.03
CA ILE A 104 -34.01 23.09 4.67
C ILE A 104 -32.88 24.00 4.17
N ALA A 105 -32.89 24.36 2.89
CA ALA A 105 -31.87 25.21 2.28
C ALA A 105 -31.83 26.64 2.84
N GLN A 106 -32.91 27.09 3.52
CA GLN A 106 -32.94 28.40 4.19
C GLN A 106 -32.04 28.47 5.43
N GLY A 107 -31.70 27.32 6.03
CA GLY A 107 -30.94 27.24 7.28
C GLY A 107 -31.81 27.53 8.50
N GLY A 108 -31.28 28.31 9.44
CA GLY A 108 -31.98 28.72 10.65
C GLY A 108 -33.14 29.71 10.41
N SER A 109 -33.86 30.03 11.49
CA SER A 109 -34.99 30.99 11.45
C SER A 109 -34.58 32.34 10.82
N GLN A 110 -35.53 33.04 10.18
CA GLN A 110 -35.25 34.32 9.51
C GLN A 110 -34.51 35.32 10.43
N LYS A 111 -34.96 35.46 11.68
CA LYS A 111 -34.30 36.29 12.72
C LYS A 111 -32.84 35.94 12.98
N ALA A 112 -32.43 34.68 12.80
CA ALA A 112 -31.04 34.24 12.89
C ALA A 112 -30.25 34.57 11.63
N ARG A 113 -30.86 34.42 10.45
CA ARG A 113 -30.28 34.81 9.14
C ARG A 113 -30.05 36.32 9.08
N ASP A 114 -31.05 37.12 9.45
CA ASP A 114 -30.97 38.58 9.52
C ASP A 114 -29.83 39.03 10.47
N LYS A 115 -29.72 38.40 11.64
CA LYS A 115 -28.66 38.67 12.63
C LYS A 115 -27.27 38.23 12.16
N HIS A 116 -27.17 37.26 11.26
CA HIS A 116 -25.90 36.83 10.65
C HIS A 116 -25.46 37.84 9.57
N ILE A 117 -26.39 38.23 8.69
CA ILE A 117 -26.15 39.24 7.64
C ILE A 117 -25.86 40.61 8.28
N SER A 118 -26.53 41.00 9.36
CA SER A 118 -26.29 42.26 10.09
C SER A 118 -24.93 42.32 10.81
N ARG A 119 -24.12 41.26 10.73
CA ARG A 119 -22.73 41.20 11.19
C ARG A 119 -21.70 41.26 10.04
N GLY A 120 -22.15 41.51 8.81
CA GLY A 120 -21.32 41.53 7.60
C GLY A 120 -21.04 40.15 7.00
N LYS A 121 -21.68 39.09 7.51
CA LYS A 121 -21.35 37.70 7.17
C LYS A 121 -22.22 37.16 6.03
N MET A 122 -21.60 36.45 5.09
CA MET A 122 -22.28 35.69 4.03
C MET A 122 -22.95 34.43 4.62
N LEU A 123 -24.09 33.98 4.07
CA LEU A 123 -24.69 32.72 4.50
C LEU A 123 -23.85 31.53 4.00
N VAL A 124 -24.00 30.37 4.64
CA VAL A 124 -23.20 29.16 4.34
C VAL A 124 -23.27 28.74 2.87
N ARG A 125 -24.43 28.87 2.21
CA ARG A 125 -24.62 28.54 0.80
C ARG A 125 -24.05 29.60 -0.15
N ASP A 126 -24.13 30.87 0.22
CA ASP A 126 -23.53 31.98 -0.53
C ASP A 126 -21.99 31.82 -0.56
N ARG A 127 -21.40 31.43 0.59
CA ARG A 127 -19.96 31.13 0.71
C ARG A 127 -19.54 29.98 -0.21
N ILE A 128 -20.29 28.87 -0.22
CA ILE A 128 -20.03 27.75 -1.14
C ILE A 128 -20.16 28.20 -2.60
N THR A 129 -21.19 28.98 -2.93
CA THR A 129 -21.44 29.49 -4.30
C THR A 129 -20.32 30.43 -4.78
N ALA A 130 -19.72 31.21 -3.88
CA ALA A 130 -18.56 32.06 -4.20
C ALA A 130 -17.22 31.31 -4.17
N LEU A 131 -17.14 30.15 -3.50
CA LEU A 131 -15.95 29.30 -3.46
C LEU A 131 -15.76 28.49 -4.74
N ILE A 132 -16.84 27.88 -5.26
CA ILE A 132 -16.80 26.98 -6.42
C ILE A 132 -16.60 27.72 -7.76
N ASP A 133 -16.12 26.98 -8.77
CA ASP A 133 -15.90 27.51 -10.11
C ASP A 133 -17.22 27.81 -10.84
N PRO A 134 -17.38 29.01 -11.43
CA PRO A 134 -18.61 29.38 -12.14
C PRO A 134 -19.00 28.37 -13.24
N GLY A 135 -20.26 27.92 -13.20
CA GLY A 135 -20.80 26.93 -14.14
C GLY A 135 -20.51 25.47 -13.79
N THR A 136 -19.74 25.18 -12.73
CA THR A 136 -19.53 23.81 -12.24
C THR A 136 -20.64 23.37 -11.27
N PRO A 137 -20.94 22.06 -11.17
CA PRO A 137 -21.93 21.56 -10.23
C PRO A 137 -21.37 21.46 -8.80
N PHE A 138 -22.26 21.65 -7.81
CA PHE A 138 -22.02 21.23 -6.43
C PHE A 138 -22.90 20.02 -6.11
N LEU A 139 -22.28 18.90 -5.74
CA LEU A 139 -22.96 17.71 -5.26
C LEU A 139 -23.07 17.79 -3.74
N GLU A 140 -24.16 18.39 -3.24
CA GLU A 140 -24.46 18.44 -1.81
C GLU A 140 -24.83 17.03 -1.28
N LEU A 141 -24.44 16.74 -0.04
CA LEU A 141 -24.59 15.45 0.60
C LEU A 141 -25.46 15.53 1.87
N SER A 142 -26.26 14.50 2.09
CA SER A 142 -27.16 14.30 3.24
C SER A 142 -27.95 15.58 3.60
N GLN A 143 -28.67 16.12 2.61
CA GLN A 143 -29.48 17.34 2.73
C GLN A 143 -30.52 17.24 3.85
N MET A 144 -31.17 16.07 3.98
CA MET A 144 -32.18 15.80 5.01
C MET A 144 -31.63 15.60 6.43
N ALA A 145 -30.30 15.60 6.65
CA ALA A 145 -29.68 15.32 7.94
C ALA A 145 -30.34 16.12 9.10
N GLY A 146 -30.65 15.45 10.21
CA GLY A 146 -31.28 16.07 11.38
C GLY A 146 -32.78 16.40 11.25
N TYR A 147 -33.40 16.16 10.09
CA TYR A 147 -34.84 16.30 9.91
C TYR A 147 -35.62 15.34 10.81
N ASP A 148 -36.50 15.89 11.64
CA ASP A 148 -37.36 15.16 12.58
C ASP A 148 -36.59 14.14 13.45
N MET A 149 -35.49 14.62 14.05
CA MET A 149 -34.61 13.83 14.93
C MET A 149 -34.51 14.37 16.36
N TYR A 150 -34.79 15.65 16.61
CA TYR A 150 -34.56 16.31 17.89
C TYR A 150 -35.83 17.01 18.38
N GLU A 151 -36.35 16.56 19.52
CA GLU A 151 -37.59 17.10 20.09
C GLU A 151 -37.42 18.59 20.43
N GLY A 152 -38.32 19.43 19.92
CA GLY A 152 -38.30 20.88 20.09
C GLY A 152 -37.22 21.64 19.30
N ASP A 153 -36.29 20.94 18.62
CA ASP A 153 -35.11 21.57 18.00
C ASP A 153 -35.01 21.35 16.49
N TYR A 154 -35.21 22.43 15.72
CA TYR A 154 -35.07 22.41 14.27
C TYR A 154 -33.59 22.54 13.85
N VAL A 155 -33.00 21.42 13.41
CA VAL A 155 -31.58 21.31 13.02
C VAL A 155 -31.45 20.91 11.53
N PRO A 156 -31.89 21.77 10.57
CA PRO A 156 -31.88 21.44 9.14
C PRO A 156 -30.46 21.17 8.62
N ALA A 157 -30.34 20.18 7.72
CA ALA A 157 -29.08 19.67 7.18
C ALA A 157 -28.04 19.26 8.25
N GLY A 158 -28.45 19.09 9.51
CA GLY A 158 -27.56 18.84 10.64
C GLY A 158 -26.77 20.08 11.09
N GLY A 159 -27.11 21.29 10.64
CA GLY A 159 -26.34 22.51 10.90
C GLY A 159 -25.01 22.59 10.15
N ILE A 160 -24.80 21.73 9.15
CA ILE A 160 -23.58 21.69 8.34
C ILE A 160 -23.92 21.31 6.88
N VAL A 161 -23.45 22.12 5.93
CA VAL A 161 -23.54 21.82 4.50
C VAL A 161 -22.25 21.10 4.11
N THR A 162 -22.37 19.94 3.49
CA THR A 162 -21.23 19.16 2.99
C THR A 162 -21.48 18.78 1.54
N GLY A 163 -20.42 18.69 0.74
CA GLY A 163 -20.55 18.31 -0.67
C GLY A 163 -19.28 18.45 -1.49
N ILE A 164 -19.32 17.93 -2.71
CA ILE A 164 -18.19 17.99 -3.65
C ILE A 164 -18.43 19.13 -4.64
N GLY A 165 -17.45 20.02 -4.78
CA GLY A 165 -17.46 21.12 -5.74
C GLY A 165 -16.11 21.29 -6.43
N THR A 166 -16.10 21.89 -7.62
CA THR A 166 -14.85 22.21 -8.32
C THR A 166 -14.34 23.58 -7.87
N VAL A 167 -13.05 23.68 -7.53
CA VAL A 167 -12.38 24.90 -7.09
C VAL A 167 -11.03 25.01 -7.81
N ASN A 168 -10.85 26.04 -8.64
CA ASN A 168 -9.68 26.20 -9.52
C ASN A 168 -9.35 24.92 -10.34
N GLY A 169 -10.38 24.24 -10.85
CA GLY A 169 -10.27 22.99 -11.62
C GLY A 169 -10.11 21.71 -10.79
N VAL A 170 -9.95 21.80 -9.47
CA VAL A 170 -9.79 20.66 -8.57
C VAL A 170 -11.14 20.27 -7.94
N GLN A 171 -11.47 18.98 -7.88
CA GLN A 171 -12.63 18.52 -7.11
C GLN A 171 -12.27 18.44 -5.62
N CYS A 172 -12.91 19.28 -4.81
CA CYS A 172 -12.68 19.38 -3.37
C CYS A 172 -13.90 18.89 -2.58
N MET A 173 -13.66 18.32 -1.40
CA MET A 173 -14.70 18.12 -0.39
C MET A 173 -14.85 19.41 0.42
N ILE A 174 -16.02 20.04 0.36
CA ILE A 174 -16.35 21.27 1.08
C ILE A 174 -17.22 20.92 2.28
N VAL A 175 -16.84 21.43 3.45
CA VAL A 175 -17.51 21.18 4.74
C VAL A 175 -17.71 22.52 5.44
N ALA A 176 -18.95 23.00 5.51
CA ALA A 176 -19.27 24.37 5.90
C ALA A 176 -20.34 24.43 7.00
N ASN A 177 -20.04 25.08 8.13
CA ASN A 177 -21.00 25.21 9.23
C ASN A 177 -22.07 26.27 8.94
N ASP A 178 -23.33 25.97 9.29
CA ASP A 178 -24.41 26.95 9.26
C ASP A 178 -24.59 27.58 10.65
N ALA A 179 -23.93 28.71 10.87
CA ALA A 179 -24.05 29.49 12.10
C ALA A 179 -25.47 30.00 12.39
N THR A 180 -26.39 30.01 11.42
CA THR A 180 -27.79 30.37 11.64
C THR A 180 -28.58 29.24 12.31
N VAL A 181 -28.17 27.98 12.13
CA VAL A 181 -28.75 26.80 12.76
C VAL A 181 -28.15 26.62 14.15
N LYS A 182 -28.88 27.03 15.19
CA LYS A 182 -28.50 26.89 16.62
C LYS A 182 -27.14 27.52 17.00
N GLY A 183 -26.53 28.35 16.14
CA GLY A 183 -25.17 28.88 16.33
C GLY A 183 -24.06 28.00 15.72
N GLY A 184 -24.39 27.11 14.78
CA GLY A 184 -23.44 26.18 14.15
C GLY A 184 -22.97 25.07 15.09
N THR A 185 -23.68 24.82 16.19
CA THR A 185 -23.27 23.85 17.22
C THR A 185 -23.41 22.41 16.74
N TYR A 186 -22.43 21.56 17.04
CA TYR A 186 -22.44 20.15 16.66
C TYR A 186 -23.41 19.32 17.51
N TYR A 187 -24.50 18.86 16.90
CA TYR A 187 -25.34 17.77 17.37
C TYR A 187 -24.73 16.41 16.95
N PRO A 188 -25.18 15.27 17.50
CA PRO A 188 -24.68 13.95 17.09
C PRO A 188 -24.74 13.71 15.58
N VAL A 189 -25.81 14.17 14.91
CA VAL A 189 -25.95 14.08 13.45
C VAL A 189 -24.95 14.98 12.71
N THR A 190 -24.58 16.14 13.27
CA THR A 190 -23.56 17.05 12.70
C THR A 190 -22.19 16.38 12.69
N VAL A 191 -21.83 15.70 13.79
CA VAL A 191 -20.58 14.92 13.87
C VAL A 191 -20.60 13.81 12.82
N LYS A 192 -21.67 13.00 12.78
CA LYS A 192 -21.83 11.92 11.79
C LYS A 192 -21.71 12.42 10.34
N LYS A 193 -22.26 13.60 10.03
CA LYS A 193 -22.20 14.22 8.70
C LYS A 193 -20.81 14.75 8.36
N HIS A 194 -20.12 15.39 9.31
CA HIS A 194 -18.72 15.82 9.14
C HIS A 194 -17.82 14.59 8.89
N LEU A 195 -17.93 13.54 9.71
CA LEU A 195 -17.14 12.32 9.56
C LEU A 195 -17.41 11.61 8.22
N ARG A 196 -18.67 11.51 7.76
CA ARG A 196 -18.96 10.92 6.44
C ARG A 196 -18.36 11.75 5.29
N ALA A 197 -18.35 13.08 5.39
CA ALA A 197 -17.68 13.93 4.41
C ALA A 197 -16.16 13.65 4.35
N GLN A 198 -15.51 13.49 5.52
CA GLN A 198 -14.10 13.08 5.58
C GLN A 198 -13.87 11.66 5.06
N THR A 199 -14.76 10.69 5.32
CA THR A 199 -14.67 9.35 4.73
C THR A 199 -14.68 9.42 3.20
N ILE A 200 -15.59 10.19 2.62
CA ILE A 200 -15.66 10.39 1.16
C ILE A 200 -14.40 11.10 0.64
N ALA A 201 -13.88 12.10 1.35
CA ALA A 201 -12.64 12.78 0.99
C ALA A 201 -11.42 11.84 1.02
N GLN A 202 -11.27 11.03 2.08
CA GLN A 202 -10.16 10.08 2.24
C GLN A 202 -10.23 8.96 1.20
N GLU A 203 -11.39 8.32 1.02
CA GLU A 203 -11.59 7.21 0.07
C GLU A 203 -11.31 7.63 -1.38
N ASN A 204 -11.71 8.85 -1.76
CA ASN A 204 -11.65 9.35 -3.13
C ASN A 204 -10.51 10.37 -3.35
N ARG A 205 -9.65 10.58 -2.35
CA ARG A 205 -8.52 11.53 -2.33
C ARG A 205 -8.89 12.94 -2.78
N LEU A 206 -9.86 13.56 -2.12
CA LEU A 206 -10.28 14.94 -2.37
C LEU A 206 -9.65 15.89 -1.35
N PRO A 207 -9.02 17.01 -1.76
CA PRO A 207 -8.64 18.07 -0.83
C PRO A 207 -9.86 18.57 -0.05
N CYS A 208 -9.69 18.77 1.26
CA CYS A 208 -10.74 19.25 2.17
C CYS A 208 -10.71 20.78 2.28
N ILE A 209 -11.87 21.42 2.25
CA ILE A 209 -12.02 22.86 2.55
C ILE A 209 -13.07 23.02 3.66
N TYR A 210 -12.61 23.45 4.84
CA TYR A 210 -13.42 23.64 6.04
C TYR A 210 -13.81 25.12 6.19
N LEU A 211 -15.09 25.46 5.98
CA LEU A 211 -15.63 26.79 6.24
C LEU A 211 -16.19 26.83 7.67
N VAL A 212 -15.34 27.19 8.63
CA VAL A 212 -15.54 27.01 10.06
C VAL A 212 -16.25 28.21 10.67
N ASP A 213 -17.42 27.95 11.27
CA ASP A 213 -18.31 28.97 11.87
C ASP A 213 -19.23 28.32 12.91
N SER A 214 -18.67 27.97 14.08
CA SER A 214 -19.32 27.06 15.04
C SER A 214 -19.14 27.47 16.50
N GLY A 215 -20.27 27.57 17.22
CA GLY A 215 -20.31 27.76 18.67
C GLY A 215 -19.85 26.56 19.52
N GLY A 216 -19.33 25.49 18.92
CA GLY A 216 -18.83 24.30 19.62
C GLY A 216 -19.81 23.13 19.65
N ALA A 217 -19.74 22.29 20.69
CA ALA A 217 -20.61 21.12 20.85
C ALA A 217 -22.01 21.50 21.39
N ASN A 218 -23.04 20.73 21.01
CA ASN A 218 -24.35 20.80 21.65
C ASN A 218 -24.28 20.19 23.06
N LEU A 219 -24.10 21.03 24.08
CA LEU A 219 -23.86 20.60 25.47
C LEU A 219 -24.93 19.63 26.04
N PRO A 220 -26.25 19.78 25.78
CA PRO A 220 -27.25 18.81 26.25
C PRO A 220 -27.01 17.38 25.75
N ASN A 221 -26.53 17.22 24.52
CA ASN A 221 -26.25 15.92 23.90
C ASN A 221 -24.75 15.56 23.93
N GLN A 222 -23.96 16.12 24.85
CA GLN A 222 -22.49 15.99 24.83
C GLN A 222 -21.98 14.54 24.87
N ALA A 223 -22.72 13.62 25.52
CA ALA A 223 -22.37 12.20 25.59
C ALA A 223 -22.39 11.52 24.21
N ASP A 224 -23.26 11.98 23.31
CA ASP A 224 -23.41 11.49 21.93
C ASP A 224 -22.64 12.38 20.92
N VAL A 225 -21.78 13.29 21.42
CA VAL A 225 -20.98 14.23 20.62
C VAL A 225 -19.49 14.13 20.93
N PHE A 226 -19.06 13.78 22.15
CA PHE A 226 -17.65 13.90 22.57
C PHE A 226 -16.85 12.58 22.69
N PRO A 227 -17.26 11.55 23.44
CA PRO A 227 -16.32 10.52 23.96
C PRO A 227 -15.95 9.33 23.07
N ASP A 228 -16.79 8.89 22.13
CA ASP A 228 -16.61 7.60 21.42
C ASP A 228 -15.70 7.70 20.16
N VAL A 229 -15.27 6.55 19.64
CA VAL A 229 -14.38 6.41 18.47
C VAL A 229 -14.90 7.11 17.19
N ASN A 230 -16.22 7.33 17.08
CA ASN A 230 -16.88 8.06 15.99
C ASN A 230 -17.51 9.40 16.45
N HIS A 231 -17.06 9.96 17.58
CA HIS A 231 -17.48 11.27 18.08
C HIS A 231 -16.49 12.38 17.66
N PHE A 232 -16.68 13.61 18.14
CA PHE A 232 -16.09 14.84 17.60
C PHE A 232 -14.55 14.82 17.49
N GLY A 233 -13.86 14.15 18.44
CA GLY A 233 -12.39 13.97 18.39
C GLY A 233 -11.88 13.23 17.14
N ARG A 234 -12.73 12.42 16.50
CA ARG A 234 -12.38 11.68 15.28
C ARG A 234 -12.16 12.59 14.07
N ILE A 235 -12.71 13.80 14.07
CA ILE A 235 -12.52 14.80 13.01
C ILE A 235 -11.03 15.13 12.87
N PHE A 236 -10.34 15.39 13.99
CA PHE A 236 -8.93 15.80 14.01
C PHE A 236 -7.99 14.64 13.66
N TYR A 237 -8.30 13.43 14.15
CA TYR A 237 -7.61 12.20 13.74
C TYR A 237 -7.69 12.02 12.22
N ASN A 238 -8.89 12.17 11.63
CA ASN A 238 -9.06 12.03 10.18
C ASN A 238 -8.32 13.14 9.40
N GLN A 239 -8.32 14.40 9.88
CA GLN A 239 -7.54 15.49 9.27
C GLN A 239 -6.05 15.15 9.23
N ALA A 240 -5.45 14.82 10.38
CA ALA A 240 -4.03 14.47 10.47
C ALA A 240 -3.67 13.27 9.59
N ARG A 241 -4.54 12.25 9.54
CA ARG A 241 -4.33 11.08 8.66
C ARG A 241 -4.43 11.45 7.18
N MET A 242 -5.39 12.28 6.77
CA MET A 242 -5.52 12.72 5.38
C MET A 242 -4.35 13.62 4.94
N SER A 243 -3.94 14.58 5.78
CA SER A 243 -2.71 15.38 5.56
C SER A 243 -1.49 14.45 5.38
N SER A 244 -1.28 13.50 6.29
CA SER A 244 -0.18 12.51 6.20
C SER A 244 -0.26 11.56 5.00
N MET A 245 -1.40 11.49 4.30
CA MET A 245 -1.56 10.72 3.06
C MET A 245 -1.34 11.56 1.79
N GLY A 246 -0.99 12.86 1.92
CA GLY A 246 -0.95 13.80 0.81
C GLY A 246 -2.34 14.14 0.27
N ILE A 247 -3.30 14.40 1.16
CA ILE A 247 -4.64 14.92 0.84
C ILE A 247 -4.80 16.26 1.58
N PRO A 248 -4.63 17.41 0.90
CA PRO A 248 -4.56 18.71 1.56
C PRO A 248 -5.80 19.08 2.37
N GLN A 249 -5.59 19.68 3.53
CA GLN A 249 -6.59 20.15 4.48
C GLN A 249 -6.51 21.68 4.58
N ILE A 250 -7.51 22.40 4.08
CA ILE A 250 -7.57 23.88 4.11
C ILE A 250 -8.68 24.33 5.06
N SER A 251 -8.38 25.24 5.97
CA SER A 251 -9.38 25.85 6.87
C SER A 251 -9.62 27.34 6.58
N VAL A 252 -10.86 27.77 6.76
CA VAL A 252 -11.31 29.16 6.65
C VAL A 252 -12.18 29.47 7.86
N VAL A 253 -11.64 30.17 8.85
CA VAL A 253 -12.30 30.54 10.10
C VAL A 253 -13.06 31.85 9.90
N MET A 254 -14.37 31.71 9.66
CA MET A 254 -15.29 32.78 9.31
C MET A 254 -16.22 33.15 10.48
N GLY A 255 -15.87 32.74 11.70
CA GLY A 255 -16.68 32.91 12.91
C GLY A 255 -16.02 32.35 14.16
N PRO A 256 -16.80 32.09 15.24
CA PRO A 256 -16.26 31.41 16.42
C PRO A 256 -15.78 29.99 16.10
N CYS A 257 -14.72 29.57 16.79
CA CYS A 257 -14.09 28.27 16.69
C CYS A 257 -13.56 27.87 18.08
N THR A 258 -14.47 27.38 18.93
CA THR A 258 -14.23 27.24 20.38
C THR A 258 -14.00 25.80 20.84
N ALA A 259 -13.23 25.64 21.92
CA ALA A 259 -12.89 24.38 22.56
C ALA A 259 -12.30 23.38 21.54
N GLY A 260 -12.81 22.14 21.48
CA GLY A 260 -12.33 21.17 20.50
C GLY A 260 -12.44 21.65 19.04
N GLY A 261 -13.37 22.57 18.74
CA GLY A 261 -13.50 23.14 17.39
C GLY A 261 -12.22 23.81 16.89
N ALA A 262 -11.42 24.38 17.80
CA ALA A 262 -10.15 25.03 17.50
C ALA A 262 -9.10 24.12 16.84
N TYR A 263 -9.22 22.79 16.99
CA TYR A 263 -8.33 21.85 16.31
C TYR A 263 -8.63 21.68 14.82
N VAL A 264 -9.82 22.05 14.31
CA VAL A 264 -10.08 22.02 12.86
C VAL A 264 -9.12 22.97 12.11
N PRO A 265 -9.04 24.27 12.44
CA PRO A 265 -8.05 25.16 11.83
C PRO A 265 -6.61 24.85 12.26
N SER A 266 -6.37 24.51 13.53
CA SER A 266 -5.01 24.28 14.06
C SER A 266 -4.37 22.96 13.58
N MET A 267 -5.10 22.14 12.81
CA MET A 267 -4.63 20.89 12.19
C MET A 267 -5.00 20.84 10.69
N SER A 268 -5.06 22.02 10.05
CA SER A 268 -5.08 22.19 8.60
C SER A 268 -3.67 22.54 8.09
N ASP A 269 -3.38 22.20 6.84
CA ASP A 269 -2.10 22.46 6.17
C ASP A 269 -1.98 23.93 5.72
N GLU A 270 -3.11 24.60 5.47
CA GLU A 270 -3.22 26.06 5.30
C GLU A 270 -4.49 26.56 6.02
N ASN A 271 -4.38 27.65 6.78
CA ASN A 271 -5.43 28.18 7.63
C ASN A 271 -5.64 29.71 7.47
N ILE A 272 -6.86 30.10 7.09
CA ILE A 272 -7.27 31.47 6.80
C ILE A 272 -8.24 31.95 7.89
N ILE A 273 -8.09 33.18 8.40
CA ILE A 273 -8.98 33.76 9.42
C ILE A 273 -9.49 35.14 9.03
N VAL A 274 -10.76 35.44 9.28
CA VAL A 274 -11.33 36.78 9.03
C VAL A 274 -11.09 37.71 10.23
N GLU A 275 -10.43 38.85 10.02
CA GLU A 275 -10.17 39.87 11.06
C GLU A 275 -11.47 40.31 11.77
N LYS A 276 -11.45 40.47 13.11
CA LYS A 276 -12.61 40.91 13.93
C LYS A 276 -13.89 40.04 13.81
N GLN A 277 -13.78 38.84 13.25
CA GLN A 277 -14.93 37.97 12.98
C GLN A 277 -14.63 36.48 13.24
N GLY A 278 -13.49 36.01 12.76
CA GLY A 278 -12.94 34.69 13.06
C GLY A 278 -12.26 34.72 14.43
N HIS A 279 -12.55 33.71 15.27
CA HIS A 279 -12.00 33.62 16.62
C HIS A 279 -11.67 32.16 16.96
N ILE A 280 -10.44 31.85 17.37
CA ILE A 280 -9.99 30.49 17.73
C ILE A 280 -9.59 30.47 19.21
N PHE A 281 -10.14 29.56 20.02
CA PHE A 281 -9.67 29.38 21.40
C PHE A 281 -10.08 28.04 22.03
N LEU A 282 -9.20 27.44 22.83
CA LEU A 282 -9.50 26.23 23.62
C LEU A 282 -10.49 26.51 24.77
N ALA A 283 -10.52 27.74 25.29
CA ALA A 283 -11.51 28.21 26.24
C ALA A 283 -11.94 29.62 25.85
N GLY A 284 -13.23 29.84 25.59
CA GLY A 284 -13.72 31.19 25.27
C GLY A 284 -13.79 32.11 26.50
N PRO A 285 -13.98 33.43 26.32
CA PRO A 285 -13.94 34.40 27.41
C PRO A 285 -14.84 34.08 28.63
N PRO A 286 -16.06 33.50 28.48
CA PRO A 286 -16.86 33.08 29.64
C PRO A 286 -16.19 31.99 30.49
N LEU A 287 -15.45 31.07 29.86
CA LEU A 287 -14.76 29.97 30.55
C LEU A 287 -13.42 30.42 31.13
N VAL A 288 -12.67 31.26 30.41
CA VAL A 288 -11.46 31.92 30.94
C VAL A 288 -11.79 32.71 32.21
N LYS A 289 -12.84 33.54 32.17
CA LYS A 289 -13.32 34.29 33.34
C LYS A 289 -13.77 33.39 34.49
N ALA A 290 -14.43 32.27 34.21
CA ALA A 290 -14.85 31.32 35.23
C ALA A 290 -13.69 30.55 35.87
N ALA A 291 -12.61 30.28 35.12
CA ALA A 291 -11.46 29.50 35.59
C ALA A 291 -10.36 30.34 36.26
N THR A 292 -10.17 31.59 35.84
CA THR A 292 -9.03 32.44 36.25
C THR A 292 -9.44 33.80 36.85
N GLY A 293 -10.69 34.23 36.63
CA GLY A 293 -11.15 35.59 36.94
C GLY A 293 -10.79 36.65 35.88
N GLU A 294 -9.96 36.32 34.88
CA GLU A 294 -9.55 37.23 33.81
C GLU A 294 -10.73 37.71 32.96
N VAL A 295 -10.71 38.99 32.57
CA VAL A 295 -11.75 39.62 31.73
C VAL A 295 -11.11 40.14 30.45
N VAL A 296 -11.07 39.27 29.45
CA VAL A 296 -10.51 39.49 28.11
C VAL A 296 -11.64 39.47 27.06
N SER A 297 -11.49 40.17 25.93
CA SER A 297 -12.46 40.08 24.83
C SER A 297 -12.23 38.84 23.97
N ALA A 298 -13.13 38.53 23.03
CA ALA A 298 -12.93 37.42 22.11
C ALA A 298 -11.77 37.68 21.13
N GLU A 299 -11.64 38.93 20.63
CA GLU A 299 -10.59 39.31 19.67
C GLU A 299 -9.21 39.37 20.35
N ASP A 300 -9.15 39.86 21.59
CA ASP A 300 -7.89 39.94 22.36
C ASP A 300 -7.39 38.56 22.82
N LEU A 301 -8.30 37.59 23.00
CA LEU A 301 -7.99 36.22 23.43
C LEU A 301 -7.58 35.29 22.27
N GLY A 302 -8.14 35.52 21.08
CA GLY A 302 -7.98 34.59 19.94
C GLY A 302 -8.54 35.10 18.62
N GLY A 303 -8.50 36.41 18.40
CA GLY A 303 -8.89 37.05 17.14
C GLY A 303 -7.89 36.84 16.01
N GLY A 304 -8.28 37.24 14.80
CA GLY A 304 -7.48 37.03 13.58
C GLY A 304 -6.06 37.60 13.66
N LYS A 305 -5.89 38.79 14.24
CA LYS A 305 -4.58 39.41 14.41
C LYS A 305 -3.67 38.62 15.36
N LEU A 306 -4.18 38.14 16.49
CA LEU A 306 -3.38 37.37 17.45
C LEU A 306 -2.80 36.11 16.80
N HIS A 307 -3.61 35.40 16.01
CA HIS A 307 -3.19 34.14 15.40
C HIS A 307 -2.29 34.30 14.18
N SER A 308 -2.41 35.39 13.40
CA SER A 308 -1.55 35.65 12.24
C SER A 308 -0.32 36.54 12.52
N GLU A 309 -0.32 37.36 13.57
CA GLU A 309 0.79 38.28 13.89
C GLU A 309 1.62 37.83 15.10
N ILE A 310 1.09 36.99 15.99
CA ILE A 310 1.74 36.60 17.26
C ILE A 310 1.90 35.08 17.40
N SER A 311 0.80 34.31 17.31
CA SER A 311 0.84 32.88 17.69
C SER A 311 1.14 31.90 16.55
N GLY A 312 1.14 32.35 15.29
CA GLY A 312 1.38 31.50 14.12
C GLY A 312 0.36 30.36 13.95
N VAL A 313 -0.88 30.53 14.41
CA VAL A 313 -1.96 29.53 14.27
C VAL A 313 -2.71 29.70 12.95
N THR A 314 -2.66 30.88 12.32
CA THR A 314 -3.34 31.19 11.04
C THR A 314 -2.39 31.83 10.05
N ASP A 315 -2.18 31.20 8.90
CA ASP A 315 -1.21 31.62 7.88
C ASP A 315 -1.64 32.91 7.14
N TYR A 316 -2.95 33.16 7.03
CA TYR A 316 -3.48 34.30 6.29
C TYR A 316 -4.62 35.03 7.01
N LEU A 317 -4.46 36.34 7.16
CA LEU A 317 -5.50 37.25 7.65
C LEU A 317 -6.33 37.80 6.48
N ALA A 318 -7.61 37.45 6.45
CA ALA A 318 -8.62 38.00 5.54
C ALA A 318 -9.34 39.21 6.16
N VAL A 319 -9.88 40.09 5.33
CA VAL A 319 -10.57 41.33 5.78
C VAL A 319 -12.10 41.16 5.86
N ASP A 320 -12.64 40.21 5.11
CA ASP A 320 -14.05 39.82 5.08
C ASP A 320 -14.19 38.37 4.57
N ASP A 321 -15.42 37.85 4.53
CA ASP A 321 -15.74 36.53 4.01
C ASP A 321 -15.31 36.37 2.53
N ALA A 322 -15.40 37.41 1.70
CA ALA A 322 -15.12 37.32 0.27
C ALA A 322 -13.61 37.19 -0.01
N HIS A 323 -12.78 37.98 0.67
CA HIS A 323 -11.33 37.86 0.63
C HIS A 323 -10.88 36.49 1.15
N ALA A 324 -11.49 35.98 2.22
CA ALA A 324 -11.18 34.66 2.76
C ALA A 324 -11.40 33.53 1.75
N LEU A 325 -12.47 33.60 0.95
CA LEU A 325 -12.75 32.63 -0.11
C LEU A 325 -11.79 32.78 -1.30
N VAL A 326 -11.37 34.01 -1.65
CA VAL A 326 -10.30 34.24 -2.66
C VAL A 326 -8.98 33.64 -2.21
N LEU A 327 -8.62 33.76 -0.93
CA LEU A 327 -7.43 33.12 -0.35
C LEU A 327 -7.54 31.59 -0.39
N ALA A 328 -8.69 31.02 -0.02
CA ALA A 328 -8.92 29.57 -0.07
C ALA A 328 -8.79 29.02 -1.51
N ARG A 329 -9.36 29.73 -2.50
CA ARG A 329 -9.15 29.41 -3.92
C ARG A 329 -7.67 29.46 -4.30
N ARG A 330 -6.93 30.48 -3.87
CA ARG A 330 -5.48 30.62 -4.14
C ARG A 330 -4.68 29.43 -3.57
N SER A 331 -4.95 29.02 -2.33
CA SER A 331 -4.37 27.83 -1.71
C SER A 331 -4.63 26.58 -2.55
N VAL A 332 -5.89 26.31 -2.96
CA VAL A 332 -6.23 25.20 -3.88
C VAL A 332 -5.44 25.28 -5.20
N GLY A 333 -5.24 26.48 -5.76
CA GLY A 333 -4.45 26.70 -6.98
C GLY A 333 -2.95 26.43 -6.82
N ASN A 334 -2.43 26.44 -5.59
CA ASN A 334 -1.02 26.22 -5.28
C ASN A 334 -0.68 24.73 -4.98
N LEU A 335 -1.67 23.86 -4.76
CA LEU A 335 -1.50 22.45 -4.34
C LEU A 335 -0.71 21.54 -5.31
N ASN A 336 -0.24 22.05 -6.45
CA ASN A 336 0.37 21.28 -7.56
C ASN A 336 -0.52 20.11 -8.05
N TRP A 337 -1.83 20.20 -7.79
CA TRP A 337 -2.77 19.12 -7.99
C TRP A 337 -3.08 18.93 -9.49
N HIS A 338 -2.98 17.67 -9.97
CA HIS A 338 -3.23 17.27 -11.37
C HIS A 338 -2.40 17.93 -12.48
N ARG A 339 -1.06 17.92 -12.41
CA ARG A 339 -0.20 18.21 -13.60
C ARG A 339 0.05 17.03 -14.54
N ASN A 340 -0.14 15.78 -14.10
CA ASN A 340 0.26 14.57 -14.84
C ASN A 340 -0.90 13.75 -15.45
N GLN A 341 -2.14 14.25 -15.42
CA GLN A 341 -3.14 13.77 -16.39
C GLN A 341 -2.99 14.60 -17.66
N THR A 342 -2.67 13.98 -18.79
CA THR A 342 -2.82 14.63 -20.09
C THR A 342 -4.27 15.07 -20.23
N VAL A 343 -4.49 16.28 -20.77
CA VAL A 343 -5.84 16.75 -21.15
C VAL A 343 -6.28 16.00 -22.41
N SER A 344 -6.55 14.71 -22.23
CA SER A 344 -7.41 13.96 -23.13
C SER A 344 -8.74 14.70 -23.19
N ALA A 345 -9.27 14.89 -24.41
CA ALA A 345 -10.63 15.41 -24.54
C ALA A 345 -11.59 14.54 -23.72
N PRO A 346 -12.67 15.11 -23.13
CA PRO A 346 -13.65 14.35 -22.37
C PRO A 346 -14.07 13.10 -23.16
N PRO A 347 -14.03 11.90 -22.56
CA PRO A 347 -14.19 10.65 -23.29
C PRO A 347 -15.54 10.68 -24.02
N ALA A 348 -15.51 10.51 -25.34
CA ALA A 348 -16.69 10.63 -26.18
C ALA A 348 -17.77 9.64 -25.73
N PHE A 349 -18.82 10.16 -25.11
CA PHE A 349 -19.95 9.40 -24.60
C PHE A 349 -21.17 9.63 -25.49
N GLN A 350 -22.11 8.68 -25.41
CA GLN A 350 -23.44 8.81 -26.00
C GLN A 350 -24.43 9.02 -24.86
N GLU A 351 -25.46 9.83 -25.06
CA GLU A 351 -26.58 9.86 -24.12
C GLU A 351 -27.45 8.59 -24.28
N PRO A 352 -28.31 8.25 -23.30
CA PRO A 352 -29.26 7.16 -23.44
C PRO A 352 -30.23 7.42 -24.61
N LEU A 353 -30.75 6.35 -25.20
CA LEU A 353 -31.74 6.43 -26.30
C LEU A 353 -33.15 6.79 -25.81
N TYR A 354 -33.38 6.78 -24.50
CA TYR A 354 -34.67 7.02 -23.84
C TYR A 354 -34.52 8.09 -22.76
N ASP A 355 -35.53 8.94 -22.58
CA ASP A 355 -35.44 10.10 -21.68
C ASP A 355 -35.37 9.65 -20.19
N PRO A 356 -34.34 10.08 -19.42
CA PRO A 356 -34.27 9.84 -17.98
C PRO A 356 -35.50 10.30 -17.18
N GLN A 357 -36.27 11.28 -17.68
CA GLN A 357 -37.53 11.71 -17.05
C GLN A 357 -38.59 10.59 -17.00
N GLU A 358 -38.54 9.63 -17.93
CA GLU A 358 -39.47 8.49 -17.96
C GLU A 358 -39.32 7.56 -16.73
N LEU A 359 -38.19 7.62 -16.02
CA LEU A 359 -37.97 6.87 -14.78
C LEU A 359 -39.08 7.12 -13.74
N SER A 360 -39.66 8.32 -13.73
CA SER A 360 -40.82 8.67 -12.89
C SER A 360 -42.05 7.80 -13.14
N GLY A 361 -42.34 7.44 -14.40
CA GLY A 361 -43.46 6.55 -14.76
C GLY A 361 -43.11 5.06 -14.72
N ILE A 362 -41.83 4.72 -14.68
CA ILE A 362 -41.33 3.33 -14.57
C ILE A 362 -41.36 2.84 -13.12
N ALA A 363 -40.93 3.67 -12.17
CA ALA A 363 -40.88 3.35 -10.76
C ALA A 363 -41.94 4.13 -9.96
N GLY A 364 -43.15 3.58 -9.87
CA GLY A 364 -44.19 4.10 -8.99
C GLY A 364 -43.86 3.93 -7.49
N THR A 365 -44.71 4.45 -6.61
CA THR A 365 -44.54 4.34 -5.15
C THR A 365 -45.06 3.01 -4.58
N ASN A 366 -45.89 2.29 -5.34
CA ASN A 366 -46.37 0.95 -4.96
C ASN A 366 -45.30 -0.13 -5.19
N LEU A 367 -44.39 -0.27 -4.22
CA LEU A 367 -43.29 -1.26 -4.23
C LEU A 367 -43.73 -2.74 -4.24
N ARG A 368 -45.05 -3.04 -4.24
CA ARG A 368 -45.56 -4.41 -4.50
C ARG A 368 -45.60 -4.74 -6.00
N LYS A 369 -45.58 -3.74 -6.89
CA LYS A 369 -45.37 -3.95 -8.34
C LYS A 369 -43.88 -4.19 -8.60
N GLN A 370 -43.56 -5.12 -9.52
CA GLN A 370 -42.19 -5.32 -9.97
C GLN A 370 -41.74 -4.12 -10.82
N ILE A 371 -40.62 -3.50 -10.45
CA ILE A 371 -39.99 -2.43 -11.25
C ILE A 371 -39.12 -3.10 -12.34
N PRO A 372 -39.31 -2.82 -13.63
CA PRO A 372 -38.57 -3.47 -14.71
C PRO A 372 -37.14 -2.90 -14.78
N ILE A 373 -36.19 -3.60 -14.15
CA ILE A 373 -34.87 -3.02 -13.88
C ILE A 373 -34.04 -2.71 -15.13
N HIS A 374 -34.23 -3.45 -16.23
CA HIS A 374 -33.60 -3.15 -17.53
C HIS A 374 -34.02 -1.77 -18.07
N GLU A 375 -35.26 -1.32 -17.80
CA GLU A 375 -35.75 0.00 -18.23
C GLU A 375 -35.09 1.14 -17.45
N ILE A 376 -34.66 0.89 -16.21
CA ILE A 376 -33.84 1.82 -15.43
C ILE A 376 -32.41 1.86 -16.01
N ILE A 377 -31.80 0.70 -16.23
CA ILE A 377 -30.45 0.59 -16.83
C ILE A 377 -30.41 1.33 -18.17
N ALA A 378 -31.39 1.09 -19.05
CA ALA A 378 -31.49 1.70 -20.38
C ALA A 378 -31.55 3.24 -20.37
N ARG A 379 -31.93 3.88 -19.25
CA ARG A 379 -32.05 5.34 -19.08
C ARG A 379 -30.90 5.96 -18.29
N ILE A 380 -29.95 5.17 -17.77
CA ILE A 380 -28.74 5.68 -17.09
C ILE A 380 -27.44 5.40 -17.83
N VAL A 381 -27.38 4.41 -18.72
CA VAL A 381 -26.16 4.02 -19.46
C VAL A 381 -26.04 4.67 -20.84
N ASP A 382 -24.81 4.87 -21.28
CA ASP A 382 -24.50 5.49 -22.57
C ASP A 382 -25.08 4.68 -23.74
N GLY A 383 -25.81 5.34 -24.66
CA GLY A 383 -26.42 4.70 -25.83
C GLY A 383 -27.44 3.60 -25.49
N SER A 384 -27.94 3.54 -24.25
CA SER A 384 -28.77 2.43 -23.72
C SER A 384 -28.12 1.04 -23.90
N SER A 385 -26.79 0.99 -23.98
CA SER A 385 -26.02 -0.22 -24.27
C SER A 385 -25.58 -0.95 -23.00
N PHE A 386 -25.98 -2.21 -22.87
CA PHE A 386 -25.75 -3.07 -21.72
C PHE A 386 -25.42 -4.51 -22.16
N SER A 387 -24.16 -4.91 -22.01
CA SER A 387 -23.74 -6.29 -22.29
C SER A 387 -24.03 -7.18 -21.08
N GLU A 388 -25.23 -7.78 -21.01
CA GLU A 388 -25.65 -8.61 -19.88
C GLU A 388 -24.80 -9.90 -19.75
N PHE A 389 -24.26 -10.11 -18.55
CA PHE A 389 -23.59 -11.34 -18.14
C PHE A 389 -24.61 -12.34 -17.58
N LYS A 390 -24.61 -13.58 -18.09
CA LYS A 390 -25.52 -14.66 -17.67
C LYS A 390 -27.02 -14.27 -17.64
N PRO A 391 -27.63 -13.77 -18.73
CA PRO A 391 -29.07 -13.44 -18.74
C PRO A 391 -29.96 -14.64 -18.41
N LEU A 392 -29.60 -15.85 -18.86
CA LEU A 392 -30.39 -17.08 -18.69
C LEU A 392 -30.12 -17.86 -17.38
N TYR A 393 -29.47 -17.25 -16.38
CA TYR A 393 -29.16 -17.91 -15.10
C TYR A 393 -29.26 -16.90 -13.96
N GLY A 394 -29.98 -17.24 -12.88
CA GLY A 394 -30.17 -16.33 -11.74
C GLY A 394 -30.83 -15.00 -12.13
N SER A 395 -31.87 -15.05 -12.95
CA SER A 395 -32.50 -13.89 -13.62
C SER A 395 -33.12 -12.84 -12.69
N THR A 396 -33.32 -13.15 -11.40
CA THR A 396 -33.71 -12.16 -10.38
C THR A 396 -32.59 -11.22 -9.96
N LEU A 397 -31.35 -11.46 -10.42
CA LEU A 397 -30.25 -10.51 -10.35
C LEU A 397 -29.70 -10.28 -11.77
N VAL A 398 -29.90 -9.07 -12.28
CA VAL A 398 -29.35 -8.62 -13.57
C VAL A 398 -27.93 -8.14 -13.32
N THR A 399 -26.98 -8.57 -14.15
CA THR A 399 -25.56 -8.19 -14.02
C THR A 399 -24.94 -8.00 -15.40
N GLY A 400 -24.17 -6.95 -15.64
CA GLY A 400 -23.59 -6.73 -16.97
C GLY A 400 -22.72 -5.48 -17.06
N PHE A 401 -22.03 -5.34 -18.19
CA PHE A 401 -21.11 -4.22 -18.43
C PHE A 401 -21.80 -3.11 -19.23
N ALA A 402 -21.49 -1.86 -18.87
CA ALA A 402 -22.00 -0.66 -19.53
C ALA A 402 -20.96 0.48 -19.49
N LYS A 403 -21.37 1.67 -19.94
CA LYS A 403 -20.64 2.92 -19.69
C LYS A 403 -21.59 4.00 -19.14
N ILE A 404 -21.03 4.92 -18.36
CA ILE A 404 -21.71 6.16 -17.93
C ILE A 404 -20.72 7.32 -18.12
N TYR A 405 -21.05 8.29 -18.97
CA TYR A 405 -20.15 9.37 -19.41
C TYR A 405 -18.77 8.86 -19.87
N GLY A 406 -18.79 7.78 -20.67
CA GLY A 406 -17.61 7.12 -21.23
C GLY A 406 -16.88 6.18 -20.27
N GLN A 407 -17.09 6.29 -18.95
CA GLN A 407 -16.44 5.46 -17.94
C GLN A 407 -17.03 4.04 -17.94
N PRO A 408 -16.21 2.97 -18.02
CA PRO A 408 -16.70 1.59 -17.99
C PRO A 408 -17.18 1.21 -16.59
N VAL A 409 -18.35 0.57 -16.50
CA VAL A 409 -18.97 0.16 -15.22
C VAL A 409 -19.54 -1.25 -15.29
N GLY A 410 -19.53 -1.95 -14.16
CA GLY A 410 -20.27 -3.18 -13.94
C GLY A 410 -21.52 -2.91 -13.12
N ILE A 411 -22.70 -3.24 -13.64
CA ILE A 411 -23.98 -3.02 -12.95
C ILE A 411 -24.44 -4.34 -12.32
N VAL A 412 -24.97 -4.27 -11.10
CA VAL A 412 -25.55 -5.38 -10.33
C VAL A 412 -26.92 -4.90 -9.80
N ALA A 413 -28.01 -5.45 -10.32
CA ALA A 413 -29.33 -4.82 -10.19
C ALA A 413 -30.45 -5.85 -9.92
N ASN A 414 -31.31 -5.58 -8.94
CA ASN A 414 -32.35 -6.54 -8.56
C ASN A 414 -33.53 -6.56 -9.54
N ASN A 415 -34.01 -7.77 -9.83
CA ASN A 415 -35.20 -8.05 -10.62
C ASN A 415 -36.11 -9.06 -9.90
N GLY A 416 -36.18 -8.96 -8.57
CA GLY A 416 -36.86 -9.90 -7.68
C GLY A 416 -36.01 -10.34 -6.49
N ILE A 417 -36.49 -11.35 -5.74
CA ILE A 417 -35.81 -11.94 -4.58
C ILE A 417 -34.51 -12.68 -4.95
N LEU A 418 -33.55 -12.74 -4.03
CA LEU A 418 -32.28 -13.43 -4.27
C LEU A 418 -32.40 -14.95 -4.07
N PHE A 419 -32.07 -15.71 -5.11
CA PHE A 419 -31.89 -17.16 -5.08
C PHE A 419 -30.40 -17.53 -5.00
N SER A 420 -30.09 -18.83 -4.83
CA SER A 420 -28.72 -19.36 -4.82
C SER A 420 -27.97 -19.02 -6.11
N GLU A 421 -28.65 -19.16 -7.24
CA GLU A 421 -28.16 -18.94 -8.60
C GLU A 421 -27.85 -17.46 -8.82
N SER A 422 -28.76 -16.59 -8.39
CA SER A 422 -28.60 -15.13 -8.43
C SER A 422 -27.41 -14.69 -7.58
N SER A 423 -27.22 -15.29 -6.40
CA SER A 423 -26.09 -15.01 -5.52
C SER A 423 -24.75 -15.47 -6.11
N LEU A 424 -24.71 -16.65 -6.73
CA LEU A 424 -23.53 -17.19 -7.42
C LEU A 424 -23.21 -16.41 -8.71
N LYS A 425 -24.22 -15.89 -9.43
CA LYS A 425 -24.06 -14.95 -10.56
C LYS A 425 -23.42 -13.65 -10.09
N GLY A 426 -23.99 -13.03 -9.05
CA GLY A 426 -23.48 -11.78 -8.48
C GLY A 426 -22.05 -11.91 -7.97
N ALA A 427 -21.73 -12.94 -7.18
CA ALA A 427 -20.38 -13.16 -6.64
C ALA A 427 -19.31 -13.26 -7.75
N HIS A 428 -19.58 -14.07 -8.79
CA HIS A 428 -18.70 -14.19 -9.96
C HIS A 428 -18.56 -12.85 -10.68
N PHE A 429 -19.66 -12.14 -10.95
CA PHE A 429 -19.62 -10.87 -11.68
C PHE A 429 -18.86 -9.77 -10.92
N VAL A 430 -19.04 -9.68 -9.61
CA VAL A 430 -18.31 -8.76 -8.73
C VAL A 430 -16.81 -9.07 -8.72
N GLN A 431 -16.42 -10.35 -8.61
CA GLN A 431 -15.02 -10.79 -8.73
C GLN A 431 -14.43 -10.47 -10.12
N LEU A 432 -15.21 -10.63 -11.19
CA LEU A 432 -14.79 -10.31 -12.55
C LEU A 432 -14.57 -8.81 -12.77
N CYS A 433 -15.39 -7.95 -12.16
CA CYS A 433 -15.18 -6.49 -12.16
C CYS A 433 -13.94 -6.11 -11.35
N GLY A 434 -13.72 -6.73 -10.19
CA GLY A 434 -12.51 -6.58 -9.38
C GLY A 434 -11.22 -6.89 -10.15
N LYS A 435 -11.17 -8.08 -10.78
CA LYS A 435 -10.01 -8.50 -11.61
C LYS A 435 -9.78 -7.60 -12.82
N ARG A 436 -10.79 -6.88 -13.29
CA ARG A 436 -10.71 -5.92 -14.41
C ARG A 436 -10.55 -4.47 -13.97
N GLN A 437 -10.54 -4.20 -12.65
CA GLN A 437 -10.54 -2.85 -12.08
C GLN A 437 -11.68 -1.95 -12.60
N ILE A 438 -12.86 -2.54 -12.79
CA ILE A 438 -14.08 -1.86 -13.26
C ILE A 438 -14.94 -1.46 -12.04
N PRO A 439 -15.30 -0.17 -11.87
CA PRO A 439 -16.24 0.30 -10.87
C PRO A 439 -17.60 -0.43 -10.90
N LEU A 440 -18.20 -0.63 -9.72
CA LEU A 440 -19.46 -1.34 -9.54
C LEU A 440 -20.60 -0.39 -9.17
N ILE A 441 -21.76 -0.60 -9.79
CA ILE A 441 -23.01 0.12 -9.51
C ILE A 441 -24.08 -0.87 -9.07
N PHE A 442 -24.60 -0.71 -7.86
CA PHE A 442 -25.66 -1.52 -7.28
C PHE A 442 -26.99 -0.78 -7.36
N LEU A 443 -27.99 -1.37 -8.03
CA LEU A 443 -29.37 -0.85 -8.07
C LEU A 443 -30.24 -1.72 -7.16
N GLN A 444 -30.57 -1.21 -5.97
CA GLN A 444 -31.31 -1.97 -4.95
C GLN A 444 -32.83 -1.86 -5.16
N ASN A 445 -33.45 -3.02 -5.38
CA ASN A 445 -34.89 -3.23 -5.26
C ASN A 445 -35.16 -4.66 -4.76
N ILE A 446 -34.88 -4.89 -3.48
CA ILE A 446 -34.77 -6.22 -2.87
C ILE A 446 -35.59 -6.33 -1.58
N SER A 447 -36.54 -7.28 -1.57
CA SER A 447 -37.35 -7.63 -0.40
C SER A 447 -36.75 -8.75 0.45
N GLY A 448 -35.73 -9.46 -0.04
CA GLY A 448 -35.01 -10.50 0.70
C GLY A 448 -34.47 -11.65 -0.17
N PHE A 449 -34.01 -12.71 0.50
CA PHE A 449 -33.66 -13.99 -0.13
C PHE A 449 -34.88 -14.93 -0.17
N MET A 450 -34.85 -15.93 -1.04
CA MET A 450 -35.83 -17.02 -1.01
C MET A 450 -35.71 -17.81 0.31
N VAL A 451 -36.85 -18.05 0.96
CA VAL A 451 -36.96 -18.79 2.23
C VAL A 451 -37.63 -20.16 2.04
N GLY A 452 -37.38 -21.10 2.96
CA GLY A 452 -38.02 -22.40 3.00
C GLY A 452 -37.03 -23.57 2.95
N GLN A 453 -37.51 -24.77 3.30
CA GLN A 453 -36.64 -25.92 3.58
C GLN A 453 -35.72 -26.28 2.41
N ASP A 454 -36.20 -26.20 1.18
CA ASP A 454 -35.41 -26.58 -0.01
C ASP A 454 -34.41 -25.49 -0.44
N ALA A 455 -34.68 -24.22 -0.13
CA ALA A 455 -33.69 -23.14 -0.29
C ALA A 455 -32.52 -23.35 0.69
N GLU A 456 -32.81 -23.72 1.95
CA GLU A 456 -31.78 -24.04 2.95
C GLU A 456 -31.00 -25.33 2.61
N LYS A 457 -31.65 -26.41 2.16
CA LYS A 457 -30.98 -27.61 1.62
C LYS A 457 -30.07 -27.27 0.43
N GLY A 458 -30.53 -26.40 -0.48
CA GLY A 458 -29.74 -25.87 -1.59
C GLY A 458 -28.58 -24.96 -1.15
N GLY A 459 -28.54 -24.57 0.12
CA GLY A 459 -27.50 -23.74 0.72
C GLY A 459 -27.62 -22.27 0.37
N ILE A 460 -28.83 -21.71 0.38
CA ILE A 460 -29.08 -20.29 0.14
C ILE A 460 -28.18 -19.40 1.00
N ALA A 461 -28.00 -19.72 2.29
CA ALA A 461 -27.10 -19.01 3.19
C ALA A 461 -25.63 -19.01 2.71
N LYS A 462 -25.04 -20.17 2.38
CA LYS A 462 -23.65 -20.27 1.89
C LYS A 462 -23.45 -19.70 0.49
N ASN A 463 -24.51 -19.53 -0.29
CA ASN A 463 -24.46 -18.92 -1.61
C ASN A 463 -24.61 -17.39 -1.53
N GLY A 464 -25.50 -16.88 -0.69
CA GLY A 464 -25.59 -15.46 -0.32
C GLY A 464 -24.29 -14.95 0.34
N ALA A 465 -23.69 -15.76 1.22
CA ALA A 465 -22.39 -15.43 1.84
C ALA A 465 -21.29 -15.14 0.80
N LYS A 466 -21.22 -15.90 -0.32
CA LYS A 466 -20.23 -15.66 -1.39
C LYS A 466 -20.43 -14.30 -2.07
N LEU A 467 -21.68 -13.86 -2.25
CA LEU A 467 -21.98 -12.53 -2.77
C LEU A 467 -21.54 -11.45 -1.78
N VAL A 468 -21.87 -11.62 -0.50
CA VAL A 468 -21.46 -10.69 0.58
C VAL A 468 -19.93 -10.60 0.67
N THR A 469 -19.21 -11.72 0.67
CA THR A 469 -17.73 -11.75 0.65
C THR A 469 -17.17 -11.04 -0.58
N ALA A 470 -17.72 -11.27 -1.78
CA ALA A 470 -17.27 -10.60 -2.99
C ALA A 470 -17.49 -9.07 -2.92
N VAL A 471 -18.65 -8.63 -2.40
CA VAL A 471 -18.97 -7.20 -2.21
C VAL A 471 -18.09 -6.53 -1.17
N SER A 472 -17.80 -7.20 -0.05
CA SER A 472 -16.86 -6.69 0.97
C SER A 472 -15.44 -6.57 0.42
N CYS A 473 -14.89 -7.66 -0.12
CA CYS A 473 -13.46 -7.79 -0.40
C CYS A 473 -13.01 -7.19 -1.75
N VAL A 474 -13.93 -6.75 -2.63
CA VAL A 474 -13.53 -6.15 -3.91
C VAL A 474 -13.05 -4.70 -3.72
N ASP A 475 -11.78 -4.46 -4.06
CA ASP A 475 -11.15 -3.14 -4.12
C ASP A 475 -11.35 -2.51 -5.51
N VAL A 476 -12.56 -1.99 -5.71
CA VAL A 476 -12.93 -1.05 -6.79
C VAL A 476 -13.92 -0.02 -6.23
N PRO A 477 -14.09 1.15 -6.87
CA PRO A 477 -15.15 2.08 -6.49
C PRO A 477 -16.54 1.40 -6.60
N LYS A 478 -17.28 1.40 -5.49
CA LYS A 478 -18.64 0.86 -5.38
C LYS A 478 -19.62 2.02 -5.19
N PHE A 479 -20.72 2.04 -5.95
CA PHE A 479 -21.80 3.04 -5.84
C PHE A 479 -23.13 2.32 -5.69
N THR A 480 -24.04 2.86 -4.88
CA THR A 480 -25.32 2.22 -4.60
C THR A 480 -26.47 3.22 -4.79
N VAL A 481 -27.52 2.80 -5.48
CA VAL A 481 -28.76 3.57 -5.64
C VAL A 481 -29.93 2.69 -5.23
N VAL A 482 -30.68 3.09 -4.22
CA VAL A 482 -31.90 2.40 -3.80
C VAL A 482 -33.08 2.95 -4.61
N VAL A 483 -33.60 2.13 -5.53
CA VAL A 483 -34.64 2.49 -6.51
C VAL A 483 -36.03 1.96 -6.13
N GLY A 484 -36.12 1.27 -4.99
CA GLY A 484 -37.34 0.66 -4.47
C GLY A 484 -37.12 0.11 -3.06
N SER A 485 -37.32 -1.20 -2.86
CA SER A 485 -37.13 -1.82 -1.54
C SER A 485 -35.64 -2.10 -1.24
N SER A 486 -35.25 -1.96 0.02
CA SER A 486 -33.98 -2.42 0.57
C SER A 486 -34.22 -3.10 1.92
N ALA A 487 -34.62 -4.38 1.88
CA ALA A 487 -34.99 -5.15 3.06
C ALA A 487 -33.97 -6.23 3.45
N GLY A 488 -33.67 -6.30 4.75
CA GLY A 488 -32.96 -7.40 5.41
C GLY A 488 -31.61 -7.75 4.76
N ALA A 489 -31.29 -9.04 4.69
CA ALA A 489 -30.03 -9.51 4.10
C ALA A 489 -29.85 -9.14 2.61
N GLY A 490 -30.93 -8.76 1.91
CA GLY A 490 -30.87 -8.23 0.55
C GLY A 490 -30.05 -6.95 0.44
N ASN A 491 -30.19 -6.04 1.42
CA ASN A 491 -29.37 -4.83 1.52
C ASN A 491 -27.86 -5.17 1.57
N TYR A 492 -27.50 -6.22 2.30
CA TYR A 492 -26.11 -6.63 2.51
C TYR A 492 -25.48 -7.18 1.22
N GLY A 493 -26.16 -8.10 0.55
CA GLY A 493 -25.70 -8.67 -0.73
C GLY A 493 -25.62 -7.67 -1.88
N MET A 494 -26.27 -6.51 -1.76
CA MET A 494 -26.34 -5.46 -2.78
C MET A 494 -25.55 -4.19 -2.43
N CYS A 495 -24.52 -4.29 -1.56
CA CYS A 495 -23.67 -3.17 -1.14
C CYS A 495 -24.43 -2.02 -0.46
N GLY A 496 -25.23 -2.34 0.54
CA GLY A 496 -25.82 -1.36 1.46
C GLY A 496 -24.78 -0.64 2.32
N ARG A 497 -25.24 0.27 3.20
CA ARG A 497 -24.40 1.25 3.92
C ARG A 497 -23.21 0.65 4.68
N ALA A 498 -23.32 -0.56 5.21
CA ALA A 498 -22.26 -1.26 5.94
C ALA A 498 -21.10 -1.79 5.05
N TYR A 499 -21.24 -1.75 3.72
CA TYR A 499 -20.28 -2.31 2.75
C TYR A 499 -19.44 -1.24 2.03
N SER A 500 -19.37 -0.05 2.64
CA SER A 500 -18.61 1.13 2.18
C SER A 500 -18.69 1.43 0.67
N PRO A 501 -19.89 1.65 0.11
CA PRO A 501 -20.02 2.33 -1.17
C PRO A 501 -19.51 3.79 -1.04
N ARG A 502 -18.75 4.23 -2.04
CA ARG A 502 -18.17 5.59 -2.12
C ARG A 502 -19.25 6.66 -2.02
N LEU A 503 -20.40 6.41 -2.64
CA LEU A 503 -21.65 7.15 -2.43
C LEU A 503 -22.83 6.16 -2.45
N LEU A 504 -23.81 6.34 -1.54
CA LEU A 504 -25.10 5.65 -1.57
C LEU A 504 -26.21 6.70 -1.65
N PHE A 505 -27.09 6.61 -2.64
CA PHE A 505 -28.27 7.49 -2.78
C PHE A 505 -29.57 6.68 -2.77
N THR A 506 -30.68 7.35 -2.50
CA THR A 506 -32.01 6.74 -2.46
C THR A 506 -33.02 7.55 -3.26
N TRP A 507 -34.03 6.90 -3.84
CA TRP A 507 -35.14 7.56 -4.55
C TRP A 507 -36.28 7.95 -3.59
N PRO A 508 -37.19 8.86 -3.97
CA PRO A 508 -38.28 9.32 -3.07
C PRO A 508 -39.29 8.22 -2.71
N ASN A 509 -39.45 7.21 -3.57
CA ASN A 509 -40.32 6.06 -3.34
C ASN A 509 -39.67 4.96 -2.47
N ALA A 510 -38.37 5.03 -2.22
CA ALA A 510 -37.60 3.91 -1.70
C ALA A 510 -37.83 3.68 -0.20
N LYS A 511 -37.73 2.42 0.24
CA LYS A 511 -37.95 2.02 1.64
C LYS A 511 -36.88 1.04 2.12
N THR A 512 -36.25 1.37 3.25
CA THR A 512 -35.14 0.62 3.84
C THR A 512 -35.51 0.10 5.23
N SER A 513 -35.47 -1.21 5.45
CA SER A 513 -35.88 -1.80 6.73
C SER A 513 -35.25 -3.18 6.98
N VAL A 514 -35.41 -3.72 8.20
CA VAL A 514 -34.98 -5.09 8.52
C VAL A 514 -35.84 -6.16 7.82
N MET A 515 -37.14 -5.90 7.65
CA MET A 515 -38.10 -6.64 6.83
C MET A 515 -39.35 -5.76 6.58
N GLY A 516 -40.30 -6.19 5.75
CA GLY A 516 -41.52 -5.42 5.50
C GLY A 516 -42.40 -5.26 6.75
N ALA A 517 -43.06 -4.12 6.93
CA ALA A 517 -43.85 -3.82 8.14
C ALA A 517 -44.94 -4.86 8.44
N GLU A 518 -45.56 -5.44 7.40
CA GLU A 518 -46.54 -6.52 7.53
C GLU A 518 -45.92 -7.83 8.00
N GLN A 519 -44.73 -8.17 7.51
CA GLN A 519 -43.99 -9.37 7.94
C GLN A 519 -43.58 -9.25 9.42
N LEU A 520 -43.08 -8.07 9.82
CA LEU A 520 -42.62 -7.84 11.19
C LEU A 520 -43.78 -7.82 12.19
N SER A 521 -44.94 -7.26 11.83
CA SER A 521 -46.16 -7.34 12.65
C SER A 521 -46.57 -8.80 12.88
N SER A 522 -46.78 -9.57 11.80
CA SER A 522 -47.21 -10.97 11.90
C SER A 522 -46.20 -11.88 12.60
N VAL A 523 -44.89 -11.60 12.51
CA VAL A 523 -43.87 -12.29 13.30
C VAL A 523 -43.96 -11.93 14.79
N MET A 524 -44.16 -10.64 15.12
CA MET A 524 -44.30 -10.22 16.52
C MET A 524 -45.60 -10.71 17.19
N GLU A 525 -46.68 -10.82 16.42
CA GLU A 525 -47.93 -11.50 16.80
C GLU A 525 -47.68 -12.99 17.06
N ALA A 526 -47.00 -13.70 16.14
CA ALA A 526 -46.76 -15.13 16.23
C ALA A 526 -45.84 -15.55 17.40
N VAL A 527 -44.92 -14.68 17.85
CA VAL A 527 -44.06 -14.94 19.03
C VAL A 527 -44.71 -14.53 20.36
N GLY A 528 -46.02 -14.28 20.39
CA GLY A 528 -46.80 -14.20 21.63
C GLY A 528 -46.67 -12.91 22.42
N LYS A 529 -46.19 -11.81 21.81
CA LYS A 529 -46.33 -10.47 22.40
C LYS A 529 -47.69 -9.89 22.03
N GLN A 530 -48.28 -9.10 22.93
CA GLN A 530 -49.39 -8.22 22.55
C GLN A 530 -48.91 -7.30 21.42
N ALA A 531 -49.57 -7.39 20.26
CA ALA A 531 -49.23 -6.57 19.12
C ALA A 531 -49.61 -5.12 19.39
N ASP A 532 -48.60 -4.27 19.56
CA ASP A 532 -48.74 -2.81 19.55
C ASP A 532 -49.41 -2.40 18.21
N PRO A 533 -50.64 -1.87 18.21
CA PRO A 533 -51.34 -1.55 16.97
C PRO A 533 -50.68 -0.38 16.20
N ALA A 534 -49.81 0.41 16.85
CA ALA A 534 -49.00 1.42 16.19
C ALA A 534 -47.71 0.85 15.58
N LEU A 535 -47.32 -0.40 15.89
CA LEU A 535 -46.10 -1.05 15.40
C LEU A 535 -45.98 -0.97 13.87
N LYS A 536 -47.03 -1.37 13.13
CA LYS A 536 -47.02 -1.35 11.66
C LYS A 536 -46.80 0.06 11.12
N ALA A 537 -47.48 1.06 11.69
CA ALA A 537 -47.34 2.46 11.27
C ALA A 537 -45.95 3.02 11.61
N ARG A 538 -45.40 2.67 12.78
CA ARG A 538 -44.04 3.04 13.19
C ARG A 538 -42.99 2.48 12.24
N ILE A 539 -43.04 1.17 11.92
CA ILE A 539 -42.08 0.54 10.99
C ILE A 539 -42.20 1.15 9.58
N GLU A 540 -43.42 1.46 9.14
CA GLU A 540 -43.64 2.07 7.83
C GLU A 540 -42.92 3.43 7.74
N HIS A 541 -43.09 4.29 8.74
CA HIS A 541 -42.40 5.60 8.84
C HIS A 541 -40.88 5.46 9.04
N GLU A 542 -40.44 4.56 9.93
CA GLU A 542 -39.01 4.25 10.16
C GLU A 542 -38.31 3.73 8.89
N SER A 543 -39.07 3.26 7.89
CA SER A 543 -38.55 2.79 6.60
C SER A 543 -38.44 3.85 5.51
N GLU A 544 -39.02 5.04 5.71
CA GLU A 544 -39.10 6.09 4.68
C GLU A 544 -37.72 6.67 4.32
N ALA A 545 -37.52 7.01 3.04
CA ALA A 545 -36.29 7.65 2.55
C ALA A 545 -35.92 8.92 3.34
N THR A 546 -36.92 9.71 3.76
CA THR A 546 -36.77 10.89 4.64
C THR A 546 -36.19 10.53 6.01
N PHE A 547 -36.71 9.48 6.65
CA PHE A 547 -36.28 9.02 7.97
C PHE A 547 -34.84 8.48 7.94
N GLY A 548 -34.49 7.72 6.90
CA GLY A 548 -33.15 7.16 6.69
C GLY A 548 -32.10 8.22 6.33
N SER A 549 -32.44 9.15 5.44
CA SER A 549 -31.53 10.22 5.00
C SER A 549 -31.25 11.24 6.11
N ALA A 550 -32.25 11.52 6.96
CA ALA A 550 -32.05 12.29 8.18
C ALA A 550 -30.98 11.67 9.10
N ARG A 551 -30.90 10.33 9.12
CA ARG A 551 -29.99 9.53 9.96
C ARG A 551 -28.71 9.08 9.22
N LEU A 552 -28.47 9.58 8.01
CA LEU A 552 -27.31 9.29 7.14
C LEU A 552 -27.13 7.80 6.80
N TRP A 553 -28.23 7.06 6.63
CA TRP A 553 -28.20 5.72 6.03
C TRP A 553 -27.79 5.80 4.54
N ASP A 554 -28.13 6.91 3.89
CA ASP A 554 -27.69 7.36 2.58
C ASP A 554 -26.90 8.68 2.66
N ASP A 555 -26.33 9.07 1.52
CA ASP A 555 -25.66 10.35 1.26
C ASP A 555 -26.60 11.37 0.57
N GLY A 556 -27.89 11.08 0.44
CA GLY A 556 -28.91 11.96 -0.12
C GLY A 556 -30.09 11.23 -0.79
N ILE A 557 -31.26 11.87 -0.76
CA ILE A 557 -32.41 11.49 -1.60
C ILE A 557 -32.29 12.23 -2.93
N ILE A 558 -32.38 11.53 -4.05
CA ILE A 558 -32.27 12.12 -5.40
C ILE A 558 -33.52 11.81 -6.25
N PRO A 559 -33.99 12.76 -7.08
CA PRO A 559 -34.99 12.46 -8.12
C PRO A 559 -34.48 11.37 -9.08
N PRO A 560 -35.34 10.44 -9.55
CA PRO A 560 -34.92 9.32 -10.39
C PRO A 560 -34.09 9.72 -11.62
N GLU A 561 -34.51 10.77 -12.32
CA GLU A 561 -33.88 11.33 -13.52
C GLU A 561 -32.46 11.88 -13.27
N HIS A 562 -32.14 12.28 -12.05
CA HIS A 562 -30.80 12.75 -11.69
C HIS A 562 -29.79 11.61 -11.49
N THR A 563 -30.22 10.34 -11.43
CA THR A 563 -29.37 9.17 -11.15
C THR A 563 -28.13 9.09 -12.06
N ARG A 564 -28.30 9.28 -13.37
CA ARG A 564 -27.19 9.27 -14.35
C ARG A 564 -26.14 10.34 -14.03
N ARG A 565 -26.58 11.58 -13.80
CA ARG A 565 -25.72 12.73 -13.50
C ARG A 565 -24.96 12.55 -12.18
N VAL A 566 -25.63 12.05 -11.14
CA VAL A 566 -25.05 11.82 -9.81
C VAL A 566 -24.01 10.70 -9.85
N LEU A 567 -24.32 9.58 -10.52
CA LEU A 567 -23.34 8.50 -10.77
C LEU A 567 -22.15 9.01 -11.59
N GLY A 568 -22.36 9.86 -12.60
CA GLY A 568 -21.30 10.49 -13.39
C GLY A 568 -20.32 11.31 -12.54
N MET A 569 -20.83 12.20 -11.68
CA MET A 569 -20.01 12.99 -10.77
C MET A 569 -19.27 12.09 -9.76
N GLY A 570 -19.91 11.04 -9.25
CA GLY A 570 -19.28 10.05 -8.36
C GLY A 570 -18.16 9.24 -9.02
N LEU A 571 -18.34 8.82 -10.28
CA LEU A 571 -17.33 8.13 -11.08
C LEU A 571 -16.15 9.05 -11.40
N GLN A 572 -16.42 10.30 -11.81
CA GLN A 572 -15.37 11.31 -12.04
C GLN A 572 -14.53 11.54 -10.77
N MET A 573 -15.20 11.69 -9.62
CA MET A 573 -14.57 11.84 -8.31
C MET A 573 -13.66 10.63 -7.98
N ALA A 574 -14.20 9.41 -8.00
CA ALA A 574 -13.48 8.21 -7.56
C ALA A 574 -12.36 7.76 -8.53
N CYS A 575 -12.48 8.04 -9.83
CA CYS A 575 -11.46 7.71 -10.83
C CYS A 575 -10.47 8.86 -11.08
N GLY A 576 -10.87 10.12 -10.87
CA GLY A 576 -10.05 11.31 -11.06
C GLY A 576 -9.05 11.56 -9.93
N GLY A 577 -9.43 11.27 -8.67
CA GLY A 577 -8.60 11.45 -7.47
C GLY A 577 -7.31 10.59 -7.40
N GLN A 578 -7.03 9.77 -8.42
CA GLN A 578 -5.74 9.08 -8.54
C GLN A 578 -4.60 10.07 -8.81
N ASN A 579 -3.94 10.53 -7.75
CA ASN A 579 -2.67 11.22 -7.84
C ASN A 579 -1.56 10.24 -8.26
N LYS A 580 -1.49 9.91 -9.56
CA LYS A 580 -0.48 9.00 -10.14
C LYS A 580 0.97 9.55 -10.08
N GLY A 581 1.17 10.75 -9.53
CA GLY A 581 2.48 11.31 -9.19
C GLY A 581 2.90 11.06 -7.73
N VAL A 582 1.98 10.61 -6.87
CA VAL A 582 2.31 9.94 -5.61
C VAL A 582 2.22 8.45 -5.91
N GLU A 583 3.37 7.82 -6.10
CA GLU A 583 3.52 6.37 -5.95
C GLU A 583 2.84 5.98 -4.63
N LYS A 584 2.12 4.85 -4.58
CA LYS A 584 1.53 4.39 -3.32
C LYS A 584 2.63 4.41 -2.26
N GLU A 585 2.52 5.34 -1.30
CA GLU A 585 3.49 5.40 -0.20
C GLU A 585 3.60 4.01 0.39
N SER A 586 4.81 3.63 0.75
CA SER A 586 5.14 2.33 1.29
C SER A 586 4.57 2.20 2.71
N THR A 587 3.25 2.00 2.76
CA THR A 587 2.51 1.72 3.99
C THR A 587 3.13 0.51 4.65
N TRP A 588 3.07 0.47 5.97
CA TRP A 588 3.56 -0.66 6.77
C TRP A 588 3.08 -2.00 6.18
N ASP A 589 1.79 -2.09 5.85
CA ASP A 589 1.16 -3.27 5.27
C ASP A 589 1.68 -3.60 3.86
N SER A 590 1.99 -2.58 3.04
CA SER A 590 2.55 -2.79 1.69
C SER A 590 4.03 -3.21 1.72
N ILE A 591 4.83 -2.70 2.66
CA ILE A 591 6.21 -3.17 2.87
C ILE A 591 6.17 -4.60 3.41
N LYS A 592 5.28 -4.89 4.37
CA LYS A 592 5.12 -6.22 4.97
C LYS A 592 4.66 -7.26 3.94
N ASP A 593 3.66 -6.95 3.12
CA ASP A 593 3.16 -7.83 2.05
C ASP A 593 4.25 -8.17 1.02
N VAL A 594 5.00 -7.18 0.52
CA VAL A 594 6.11 -7.41 -0.42
C VAL A 594 7.25 -8.18 0.25
N SER A 595 7.65 -7.77 1.48
CA SER A 595 8.73 -8.43 2.21
C SER A 595 8.39 -9.89 2.53
N SER A 596 7.14 -10.21 2.90
CA SER A 596 6.69 -11.58 3.18
C SER A 596 6.75 -12.48 1.94
N LYS A 597 6.42 -11.94 0.76
CA LYS A 597 6.57 -12.65 -0.52
C LYS A 597 8.03 -12.96 -0.86
N VAL A 598 8.93 -12.00 -0.68
CA VAL A 598 10.37 -12.19 -0.91
C VAL A 598 10.98 -13.11 0.16
N ALA A 599 10.59 -13.01 1.43
CA ALA A 599 11.02 -13.87 2.53
C ALA A 599 10.58 -15.32 2.32
N LYS A 600 9.32 -15.56 1.89
CA LYS A 600 8.86 -16.90 1.50
C LYS A 600 9.69 -17.48 0.36
N GLN A 601 10.04 -16.66 -0.63
CA GLN A 601 10.89 -17.11 -1.74
C GLN A 601 12.35 -17.34 -1.34
N LEU A 602 12.86 -16.63 -0.32
CA LEU A 602 14.16 -16.89 0.28
C LEU A 602 14.16 -18.21 1.08
N VAL A 603 13.16 -18.43 1.93
CA VAL A 603 13.03 -19.69 2.70
C VAL A 603 12.86 -20.90 1.78
N ALA A 604 12.16 -20.75 0.66
CA ALA A 604 12.05 -21.79 -0.36
C ALA A 604 13.40 -22.20 -0.98
N GLN A 605 14.42 -21.34 -0.98
CA GLN A 605 15.79 -21.70 -1.41
C GLN A 605 16.56 -22.54 -0.36
N TYR A 606 16.05 -22.63 0.87
CA TYR A 606 16.66 -23.36 1.99
C TYR A 606 15.86 -24.62 2.39
N ALA A 607 14.53 -24.55 2.44
CA ALA A 607 13.68 -25.66 2.87
C ALA A 607 12.29 -25.63 2.21
N THR A 608 11.72 -26.81 1.98
CA THR A 608 10.28 -26.96 1.73
C THR A 608 9.56 -27.21 3.05
N ILE A 609 8.45 -26.52 3.26
CA ILE A 609 7.61 -26.65 4.46
C ILE A 609 6.26 -27.26 4.02
N ASP A 610 5.90 -28.40 4.60
CA ASP A 610 4.62 -29.08 4.36
C ASP A 610 3.99 -29.62 5.67
N ASP A 611 2.86 -30.33 5.59
CA ASP A 611 2.12 -30.87 6.73
C ASP A 611 2.93 -31.86 7.63
N LYS A 612 4.14 -32.25 7.21
CA LYS A 612 5.07 -33.11 7.97
C LYS A 612 6.21 -32.33 8.64
N GLY A 613 6.33 -31.02 8.36
CA GLY A 613 7.32 -30.13 8.96
C GLY A 613 8.26 -29.47 7.96
N VAL A 614 9.45 -29.10 8.45
CA VAL A 614 10.50 -28.42 7.67
C VAL A 614 11.46 -29.46 7.08
N HIS A 615 11.54 -29.50 5.75
CA HIS A 615 12.46 -30.36 5.00
C HIS A 615 13.56 -29.51 4.36
N VAL A 616 14.74 -29.46 5.00
CA VAL A 616 15.88 -28.63 4.57
C VAL A 616 16.56 -29.24 3.33
N LEU A 617 16.74 -28.43 2.28
CA LEU A 617 17.29 -28.85 0.99
C LEU A 617 18.77 -29.24 1.08
N GLY A 618 19.54 -28.58 1.96
CA GLY A 618 20.91 -28.96 2.32
C GLY A 618 21.02 -30.22 3.21
N GLY A 619 19.90 -30.89 3.51
CA GLY A 619 19.84 -32.12 4.31
C GLY A 619 19.87 -31.94 5.83
N TYR A 620 20.54 -30.89 6.33
CA TYR A 620 20.67 -30.60 7.77
C TYR A 620 20.44 -29.10 8.06
N PRO A 621 19.87 -28.73 9.24
CA PRO A 621 19.59 -27.34 9.57
C PRO A 621 20.85 -26.45 9.53
N GLY A 622 20.72 -25.25 8.97
CA GLY A 622 21.84 -24.31 8.79
C GLY A 622 22.77 -24.63 7.62
N ILE A 623 22.46 -25.62 6.79
CA ILE A 623 23.17 -25.90 5.53
C ILE A 623 22.30 -25.50 4.34
N LEU A 624 22.84 -24.70 3.42
CA LEU A 624 22.23 -24.42 2.12
C LEU A 624 22.59 -25.49 1.09
N TYR A 625 21.74 -25.70 0.10
CA TYR A 625 22.04 -26.57 -1.04
C TYR A 625 23.09 -25.91 -1.96
N PRO A 626 24.01 -26.66 -2.61
CA PRO A 626 24.99 -26.07 -3.52
C PRO A 626 24.36 -25.21 -4.62
N PRO A 627 24.98 -24.07 -5.01
CA PRO A 627 26.40 -23.75 -4.88
C PRO A 627 26.80 -22.94 -3.64
N TYR A 628 25.88 -22.64 -2.73
CA TYR A 628 26.14 -21.69 -1.63
C TYR A 628 27.09 -22.24 -0.55
N TYR A 629 27.84 -21.33 0.08
CA TYR A 629 28.80 -21.64 1.14
C TYR A 629 28.15 -21.62 2.53
N TRP A 630 28.80 -22.25 3.52
CA TRP A 630 28.29 -22.38 4.89
C TRP A 630 27.99 -21.04 5.57
N TRP A 631 28.88 -20.06 5.43
CA TRP A 631 28.70 -18.71 5.99
C TRP A 631 27.45 -17.99 5.45
N GLN A 632 27.06 -18.28 4.21
CA GLN A 632 25.89 -17.67 3.57
C GLN A 632 24.59 -18.10 4.24
N ALA A 633 24.53 -19.30 4.82
CA ALA A 633 23.36 -19.75 5.58
C ALA A 633 23.20 -18.94 6.88
N GLY A 634 24.31 -18.67 7.60
CA GLY A 634 24.32 -17.79 8.76
C GLY A 634 23.92 -16.35 8.41
N ALA A 635 24.42 -15.85 7.28
CA ALA A 635 24.09 -14.53 6.76
C ALA A 635 22.62 -14.42 6.27
N MET A 636 22.06 -15.51 5.72
CA MET A 636 20.65 -15.65 5.36
C MET A 636 19.75 -15.64 6.60
N PHE A 637 20.09 -16.38 7.66
CA PHE A 637 19.33 -16.33 8.91
C PHE A 637 19.34 -14.94 9.53
N GLY A 638 20.45 -14.20 9.43
CA GLY A 638 20.48 -12.77 9.78
C GLY A 638 19.47 -11.93 8.98
N THR A 639 19.24 -12.27 7.71
CA THR A 639 18.25 -11.59 6.85
C THR A 639 16.82 -11.91 7.27
N LEU A 640 16.56 -13.14 7.73
CA LEU A 640 15.25 -13.54 8.25
C LEU A 640 14.99 -12.94 9.64
N LEU A 641 16.04 -12.71 10.44
CA LEU A 641 15.96 -11.93 11.68
C LEU A 641 15.67 -10.45 11.40
N ASP A 642 16.34 -9.83 10.43
CA ASP A 642 16.02 -8.46 9.98
C ASP A 642 14.57 -8.38 9.49
N TYR A 643 14.12 -9.36 8.70
CA TYR A 643 12.75 -9.44 8.19
C TYR A 643 11.72 -9.50 9.33
N TRP A 644 11.93 -10.38 10.32
CA TRP A 644 11.08 -10.45 11.50
C TRP A 644 11.10 -9.12 12.27
N HIS A 645 12.27 -8.54 12.50
CA HIS A 645 12.43 -7.25 13.18
C HIS A 645 11.68 -6.11 12.49
N TYR A 646 11.91 -5.91 11.18
CA TYR A 646 11.34 -4.81 10.39
C TYR A 646 9.87 -5.01 9.98
N THR A 647 9.25 -6.18 10.22
CA THR A 647 7.85 -6.43 9.83
C THR A 647 6.95 -6.98 10.93
N GLY A 648 7.51 -7.54 12.01
CA GLY A 648 6.76 -8.29 13.02
C GLY A 648 6.03 -9.50 12.43
N ASP A 649 6.66 -10.22 11.51
CA ASP A 649 6.22 -11.55 11.02
C ASP A 649 7.20 -12.61 11.53
N ASP A 650 6.71 -13.46 12.42
CA ASP A 650 7.48 -14.45 13.17
C ASP A 650 7.47 -15.86 12.53
N GLN A 651 6.84 -16.04 11.36
CA GLN A 651 6.58 -17.35 10.74
C GLN A 651 7.83 -18.23 10.46
N TYR A 652 9.04 -17.65 10.49
CA TYR A 652 10.31 -18.35 10.27
C TYR A 652 11.23 -18.38 11.51
N ASN A 653 10.80 -17.86 12.66
CA ASN A 653 11.66 -17.71 13.84
C ASN A 653 12.14 -19.05 14.40
N ASP A 654 11.30 -20.09 14.44
CA ASP A 654 11.70 -21.42 14.89
C ASP A 654 12.70 -22.07 13.91
N LEU A 655 12.46 -21.92 12.59
CA LEU A 655 13.36 -22.40 11.53
C LEU A 655 14.74 -21.74 11.61
N VAL A 656 14.78 -20.42 11.90
CA VAL A 656 16.02 -19.65 12.14
C VAL A 656 16.69 -20.11 13.44
N ARG A 657 15.94 -20.23 14.53
CA ARG A 657 16.43 -20.63 15.86
C ARG A 657 17.07 -22.02 15.84
N ASP A 658 16.40 -23.01 15.26
CA ASP A 658 16.93 -24.36 15.12
C ASP A 658 18.15 -24.39 14.18
N GLY A 659 18.12 -23.61 13.09
CA GLY A 659 19.23 -23.47 12.16
C GLY A 659 20.49 -22.84 12.78
N LEU A 660 20.32 -21.84 13.67
CA LEU A 660 21.42 -21.22 14.43
C LEU A 660 21.99 -22.20 15.48
N ILE A 661 21.12 -22.87 16.25
CA ILE A 661 21.52 -23.85 17.28
C ILE A 661 22.30 -25.02 16.66
N HIS A 662 21.94 -25.47 15.47
CA HIS A 662 22.59 -26.60 14.81
C HIS A 662 24.06 -26.34 14.41
N GLN A 663 24.51 -25.08 14.41
CA GLN A 663 25.90 -24.71 14.11
C GLN A 663 26.77 -24.45 15.34
N PHE A 664 26.27 -24.79 16.54
CA PHE A 664 27.10 -24.80 17.75
C PHE A 664 28.13 -25.95 17.64
N GLY A 665 29.35 -25.60 17.23
CA GLY A 665 30.49 -26.54 17.09
C GLY A 665 30.83 -27.28 18.38
N GLU A 666 31.65 -28.33 18.26
CA GLU A 666 31.92 -29.29 19.35
C GLU A 666 32.52 -28.65 20.63
N HIS A 667 33.11 -27.45 20.52
CA HIS A 667 33.65 -26.69 21.65
C HIS A 667 32.87 -25.39 21.96
N LEU A 668 31.63 -25.27 21.46
CA LEU A 668 30.74 -24.10 21.62
C LEU A 668 31.36 -22.79 21.10
N ASP A 669 31.97 -22.87 19.93
CA ASP A 669 32.84 -21.86 19.31
C ASP A 669 32.38 -21.38 17.93
N LEU A 670 31.34 -22.00 17.35
CA LEU A 670 30.94 -21.88 15.94
C LEU A 670 32.02 -22.37 14.96
N MET A 671 32.81 -23.39 15.34
CA MET A 671 33.74 -24.08 14.44
C MET A 671 33.34 -25.57 14.28
N PRO A 672 32.16 -25.88 13.71
CA PRO A 672 31.70 -27.27 13.59
C PRO A 672 32.64 -28.07 12.69
N SER A 673 33.19 -29.18 13.20
CA SER A 673 34.31 -29.93 12.61
C SER A 673 34.14 -30.30 11.13
N ASN A 674 32.90 -30.45 10.65
CA ASN A 674 32.56 -30.72 9.25
C ASN A 674 32.91 -29.57 8.27
N GLN A 675 33.07 -28.33 8.72
CA GLN A 675 33.31 -27.15 7.87
C GLN A 675 34.80 -26.78 7.72
N SER A 676 35.67 -27.28 8.60
CA SER A 676 37.13 -27.07 8.70
C SER A 676 37.98 -27.17 7.42
N LYS A 677 37.39 -27.60 6.30
CA LYS A 677 38.00 -27.62 4.96
C LYS A 677 37.84 -26.30 4.18
N ASN A 678 36.95 -25.40 4.59
CA ASN A 678 36.69 -24.11 3.95
C ASN A 678 36.25 -23.09 5.02
N GLU A 679 37.06 -22.88 6.06
CA GLU A 679 36.64 -22.13 7.26
C GLU A 679 37.61 -20.97 7.62
N GLY A 680 37.12 -19.75 7.41
CA GLY A 680 37.75 -18.49 7.75
C GLY A 680 37.15 -17.80 8.98
N ASN A 681 37.88 -16.82 9.51
CA ASN A 681 37.42 -15.98 10.62
C ASN A 681 36.23 -15.13 10.20
N ASP A 682 36.10 -14.80 8.91
CA ASP A 682 34.95 -14.14 8.33
C ASP A 682 33.73 -15.07 8.17
N ASP A 683 33.93 -16.33 7.78
CA ASP A 683 32.85 -17.33 7.82
C ASP A 683 32.25 -17.41 9.23
N GLN A 684 33.11 -17.49 10.24
CA GLN A 684 32.75 -17.50 11.66
C GLN A 684 32.06 -16.19 12.10
N VAL A 685 32.48 -15.02 11.60
CA VAL A 685 31.87 -13.73 11.98
C VAL A 685 30.48 -13.53 11.41
N PHE A 686 30.18 -14.04 10.20
CA PHE A 686 28.84 -13.92 9.62
C PHE A 686 27.78 -14.69 10.41
N TRP A 687 28.14 -15.83 11.01
CA TRP A 687 27.28 -16.50 11.99
C TRP A 687 27.18 -15.70 13.30
N ALA A 688 28.29 -15.21 13.84
CA ALA A 688 28.29 -14.41 15.07
C ALA A 688 27.44 -13.14 14.96
N PHE A 689 27.45 -12.44 13.81
CA PHE A 689 26.59 -11.28 13.55
C PHE A 689 25.10 -11.60 13.65
N SER A 690 24.69 -12.81 13.26
CA SER A 690 23.32 -13.32 13.38
C SER A 690 23.00 -13.76 14.81
N MET A 691 23.96 -14.30 15.57
CA MET A 691 23.79 -14.60 17.00
C MET A 691 23.53 -13.31 17.80
N ILE A 692 24.34 -12.25 17.61
CA ILE A 692 24.09 -11.00 18.33
C ILE A 692 22.85 -10.25 17.80
N ALA A 693 22.44 -10.46 16.54
CA ALA A 693 21.13 -10.00 16.07
C ALA A 693 19.98 -10.76 16.77
N ALA A 694 20.10 -12.07 16.99
CA ALA A 694 19.13 -12.84 17.75
C ALA A 694 19.01 -12.36 19.21
N ALA A 695 20.13 -11.98 19.85
CA ALA A 695 20.12 -11.33 21.16
C ALA A 695 19.47 -9.93 21.15
N GLU A 696 19.88 -9.07 20.22
CA GLU A 696 19.42 -7.69 20.08
C GLU A 696 17.96 -7.56 19.63
N TYR A 697 17.43 -8.52 18.87
CA TYR A 697 16.01 -8.57 18.46
C TYR A 697 15.15 -9.44 19.39
N LYS A 698 15.75 -10.07 20.42
CA LYS A 698 15.10 -10.91 21.43
C LYS A 698 14.43 -12.17 20.86
N LEU A 699 15.10 -12.85 19.92
CA LEU A 699 14.75 -14.21 19.53
C LEU A 699 14.79 -15.12 20.78
N PRO A 700 13.81 -16.01 21.01
CA PRO A 700 13.80 -16.89 22.18
C PRO A 700 15.12 -17.66 22.36
N ASP A 701 15.73 -17.58 23.54
CA ASP A 701 17.02 -18.22 23.84
C ASP A 701 16.98 -19.75 23.55
N PRO A 702 18.15 -20.38 23.31
CA PRO A 702 18.27 -21.83 23.17
C PRO A 702 17.76 -22.63 24.39
N PRO A 703 17.46 -23.94 24.23
CA PRO A 703 17.05 -24.81 25.33
C PRO A 703 18.04 -24.82 26.52
N ALA A 704 17.50 -24.97 27.73
CA ALA A 704 18.29 -24.99 28.96
C ALA A 704 19.40 -26.06 28.90
N GLY A 705 20.65 -25.63 29.09
CA GLY A 705 21.85 -26.46 28.94
C GLY A 705 22.70 -26.08 27.72
N GLN A 706 22.16 -25.33 26.76
CA GLN A 706 22.91 -24.70 25.68
C GLN A 706 23.27 -23.24 26.04
N PRO A 707 24.33 -22.66 25.44
CA PRO A 707 24.68 -21.25 25.62
C PRO A 707 23.64 -20.33 24.95
N GLY A 708 23.38 -19.16 25.56
CA GLY A 708 22.57 -18.10 24.95
C GLY A 708 23.24 -17.47 23.72
N TRP A 709 22.46 -16.77 22.90
CA TRP A 709 22.96 -16.08 21.70
C TRP A 709 24.09 -15.08 22.02
N LEU A 710 23.96 -14.36 23.14
CA LEU A 710 25.02 -13.47 23.64
C LEU A 710 26.28 -14.25 24.02
N ALA A 711 26.16 -15.35 24.77
CA ALA A 711 27.28 -16.21 25.14
C ALA A 711 28.02 -16.76 23.92
N MET A 712 27.30 -17.21 22.90
CA MET A 712 27.91 -17.70 21.65
C MET A 712 28.64 -16.58 20.89
N THR A 713 28.11 -15.35 20.89
CA THR A 713 28.81 -14.19 20.33
C THR A 713 30.10 -13.88 21.10
N GLN A 714 30.07 -13.94 22.43
CA GLN A 714 31.26 -13.76 23.27
C GLN A 714 32.31 -14.86 23.00
N SER A 715 31.88 -16.09 22.67
CA SER A 715 32.77 -17.18 22.28
C SER A 715 33.61 -16.86 21.04
N VAL A 716 32.98 -16.37 19.96
CA VAL A 716 33.69 -15.98 18.72
C VAL A 716 34.59 -14.75 18.96
N PHE A 717 34.09 -13.75 19.68
CA PHE A 717 34.89 -12.57 20.02
C PHE A 717 36.17 -12.94 20.82
N ASN A 718 36.06 -13.85 21.78
CA ASN A 718 37.21 -14.28 22.59
C ASN A 718 38.26 -15.03 21.75
N GLN A 719 37.84 -15.84 20.78
CA GLN A 719 38.75 -16.49 19.82
C GLN A 719 39.48 -15.46 18.95
N PHE A 720 38.75 -14.46 18.43
CA PHE A 720 39.35 -13.38 17.65
C PHE A 720 40.39 -12.59 18.45
N VAL A 721 40.11 -12.33 19.74
CA VAL A 721 41.07 -11.73 20.68
C VAL A 721 42.33 -12.59 20.84
N THR A 722 42.20 -13.92 20.97
CA THR A 722 43.35 -14.84 21.00
C THR A 722 44.15 -14.78 19.69
N ARG A 723 43.50 -14.94 18.53
CA ARG A 723 44.14 -14.95 17.20
C ARG A 723 44.85 -13.63 16.89
N TYR A 724 44.20 -12.50 17.16
CA TYR A 724 44.82 -11.18 17.04
C TYR A 724 46.05 -11.06 17.95
N SER A 725 45.98 -11.54 19.19
CA SER A 725 47.09 -11.47 20.14
C SER A 725 48.29 -12.33 19.73
N LYS A 726 48.05 -13.49 19.11
CA LYS A 726 49.09 -14.36 18.51
C LYS A 726 49.84 -13.61 17.40
N GLU A 727 49.12 -12.96 16.48
CA GLU A 727 49.71 -12.17 15.39
C GLU A 727 50.52 -10.95 15.87
N VAL A 728 50.11 -10.30 16.97
CA VAL A 728 50.91 -9.25 17.63
C VAL A 728 52.20 -9.80 18.23
N ALA A 729 52.12 -10.95 18.92
CA ALA A 729 53.29 -11.58 19.56
C ALA A 729 54.30 -12.13 18.54
N GLU A 730 53.83 -12.62 17.39
CA GLU A 730 54.66 -13.04 16.25
C GLU A 730 55.21 -11.84 15.45
N GLY A 731 54.76 -10.60 15.73
CA GLY A 731 55.16 -9.39 15.02
C GLY A 731 54.59 -9.27 13.60
N THR A 732 53.67 -10.15 13.20
CA THR A 732 53.16 -10.26 11.83
C THR A 732 52.21 -9.10 11.53
N CYS A 733 52.72 -8.09 10.82
CA CYS A 733 52.01 -6.85 10.48
C CYS A 733 51.52 -6.04 11.70
N GLY A 734 52.18 -6.17 12.85
CA GLY A 734 51.83 -5.46 14.09
C GLY A 734 50.47 -5.87 14.70
N GLY A 735 49.87 -6.95 14.23
CA GLY A 735 48.51 -7.37 14.58
C GLY A 735 47.63 -7.62 13.36
N GLY A 736 46.32 -7.60 13.58
CA GLY A 736 45.31 -8.01 12.61
C GLY A 736 45.25 -9.53 12.44
N MET A 737 44.05 -10.08 12.33
CA MET A 737 43.82 -11.51 12.07
C MET A 737 43.99 -11.84 10.60
N ARG A 738 44.33 -13.11 10.33
CA ARG A 738 44.28 -13.70 8.99
C ARG A 738 42.82 -13.87 8.53
N TRP A 739 42.65 -14.02 7.23
CA TRP A 739 41.39 -14.47 6.64
C TRP A 739 41.04 -15.88 7.14
N GLN A 740 41.81 -16.89 6.72
CA GLN A 740 41.58 -18.29 7.07
C GLN A 740 41.91 -18.60 8.54
N ILE A 741 41.23 -19.58 9.15
CA ILE A 741 41.55 -20.06 10.52
C ILE A 741 42.70 -21.06 10.51
N PHE A 742 42.80 -21.88 9.45
CA PHE A 742 43.72 -23.01 9.41
C PHE A 742 44.86 -22.84 8.38
N PRO A 743 46.11 -23.25 8.71
CA PRO A 743 47.30 -23.00 7.88
C PRO A 743 47.38 -23.76 6.56
N TRP A 744 46.51 -24.75 6.34
CA TRP A 744 46.40 -25.50 5.08
C TRP A 744 45.41 -24.89 4.08
N LEU A 745 44.69 -23.82 4.44
CA LEU A 745 43.67 -23.22 3.60
C LEU A 745 44.24 -22.12 2.69
N ASN A 746 43.76 -22.09 1.44
CA ASN A 746 44.11 -21.05 0.47
C ASN A 746 43.68 -19.69 1.01
N GLY A 747 44.61 -18.72 1.05
CA GLY A 747 44.37 -17.42 1.67
C GLY A 747 44.88 -17.27 3.11
N TRP A 748 45.52 -18.28 3.71
CA TRP A 748 46.16 -18.19 5.04
C TRP A 748 47.13 -17.01 5.21
N ASN A 749 47.78 -16.57 4.14
CA ASN A 749 48.71 -15.44 4.15
C ASN A 749 48.04 -14.06 3.93
N TYR A 750 46.70 -14.01 3.86
CA TYR A 750 45.91 -12.80 3.64
C TYR A 750 45.25 -12.34 4.95
N LYS A 751 45.09 -11.03 5.13
CA LYS A 751 44.35 -10.39 6.24
C LYS A 751 43.28 -9.49 5.63
N ASN A 752 42.00 -9.85 5.78
CA ASN A 752 40.89 -9.15 5.14
C ASN A 752 40.09 -8.25 6.11
N THR A 753 39.35 -7.32 5.53
CA THR A 753 38.44 -6.40 6.22
C THR A 753 37.26 -7.15 6.84
N ALA A 754 36.81 -8.25 6.23
CA ALA A 754 35.75 -9.11 6.76
C ALA A 754 36.06 -9.59 8.19
N SER A 755 37.23 -10.19 8.41
CA SER A 755 37.65 -10.71 9.72
C SER A 755 37.97 -9.59 10.72
N ASN A 756 38.73 -8.57 10.27
CA ASN A 756 39.26 -7.52 11.16
C ASN A 756 38.22 -6.44 11.50
N GLY A 757 37.45 -6.00 10.51
CA GLY A 757 36.24 -5.22 10.71
C GLY A 757 35.18 -6.02 11.47
N GLY A 758 35.16 -7.35 11.29
CA GLY A 758 34.39 -8.30 12.09
C GLY A 758 34.65 -8.17 13.60
N LEU A 759 35.91 -8.24 14.02
CA LEU A 759 36.31 -8.01 15.42
C LEU A 759 35.91 -6.61 15.92
N PHE A 760 36.13 -5.56 15.12
CA PHE A 760 35.70 -4.20 15.45
C PHE A 760 34.19 -4.11 15.69
N HIS A 761 33.39 -4.62 14.75
CA HIS A 761 31.94 -4.54 14.76
C HIS A 761 31.31 -5.43 15.86
N LEU A 762 31.81 -6.65 16.09
CA LEU A 762 31.41 -7.47 17.23
C LEU A 762 31.78 -6.82 18.56
N GLY A 763 32.98 -6.25 18.69
CA GLY A 763 33.39 -5.51 19.89
C GLY A 763 32.46 -4.32 20.18
N ALA A 764 32.12 -3.54 19.15
CA ALA A 764 31.20 -2.41 19.27
C ALA A 764 29.79 -2.84 19.71
N ARG A 765 29.24 -3.91 19.12
CA ARG A 765 27.93 -4.46 19.50
C ARG A 765 27.94 -5.09 20.89
N LEU A 766 28.98 -5.86 21.25
CA LEU A 766 29.13 -6.42 22.60
C LEU A 766 29.29 -5.32 23.66
N ALA A 767 30.03 -4.24 23.38
CA ALA A 767 30.10 -3.06 24.24
C ALA A 767 28.73 -2.41 24.41
N MET A 768 27.98 -2.23 23.32
CA MET A 768 26.64 -1.64 23.36
C MET A 768 25.58 -2.52 24.04
N TYR A 769 25.62 -3.84 23.86
CA TYR A 769 24.70 -4.77 24.50
C TYR A 769 25.01 -4.95 25.99
N THR A 770 26.27 -5.19 26.35
CA THR A 770 26.67 -5.55 27.73
C THR A 770 27.01 -4.36 28.62
N LYS A 771 27.34 -3.21 28.02
CA LYS A 771 27.95 -2.03 28.64
C LYS A 771 29.36 -2.24 29.22
N ASN A 772 30.02 -3.38 28.93
CA ASN A 772 31.40 -3.65 29.36
C ASN A 772 32.42 -2.98 28.43
N GLU A 773 33.21 -2.06 29.00
CA GLU A 773 34.25 -1.26 28.33
C GLU A 773 35.36 -2.11 27.68
N THR A 774 35.63 -3.32 28.19
CA THR A 774 36.63 -4.23 27.61
C THR A 774 36.37 -4.54 26.13
N TYR A 775 35.09 -4.63 25.73
CA TYR A 775 34.72 -4.84 24.32
C TYR A 775 34.94 -3.58 23.47
N ALA A 776 34.74 -2.39 24.04
CA ALA A 776 34.97 -1.10 23.37
C ALA A 776 36.47 -0.85 23.13
N ILE A 777 37.32 -1.16 24.11
CA ILE A 777 38.79 -1.08 23.99
C ILE A 777 39.30 -1.98 22.85
N TRP A 778 38.76 -3.19 22.73
CA TRP A 778 39.12 -4.10 21.64
C TRP A 778 38.54 -3.70 20.29
N ALA A 779 37.34 -3.12 20.26
CA ALA A 779 36.77 -2.54 19.05
C ALA A 779 37.66 -1.40 18.53
N GLU A 780 38.02 -0.46 19.40
CA GLU A 780 38.91 0.66 19.07
C GLU A 780 40.29 0.17 18.63
N LYS A 781 40.89 -0.82 19.31
CA LYS A 781 42.16 -1.44 18.91
C LYS A 781 42.12 -2.08 17.51
N ALA A 782 41.02 -2.76 17.16
CA ALA A 782 40.85 -3.36 15.84
C ALA A 782 40.66 -2.29 14.74
N PHE A 783 39.87 -1.25 15.03
CA PHE A 783 39.68 -0.10 14.15
C PHE A 783 40.99 0.70 13.93
N ASP A 784 41.78 0.88 14.98
CA ASP A 784 43.03 1.63 14.93
C ASP A 784 44.11 0.86 14.15
N TRP A 785 44.14 -0.49 14.21
CA TRP A 785 44.99 -1.29 13.33
C TRP A 785 44.55 -1.19 11.86
N LEU A 786 43.25 -1.31 11.57
CA LEU A 786 42.72 -1.10 10.22
C LEU A 786 43.13 0.29 9.68
N SER A 787 42.98 1.33 10.50
CA SER A 787 43.30 2.73 10.19
C SER A 787 44.80 3.05 10.07
N GLN A 788 45.67 2.15 10.54
CA GLN A 788 47.13 2.23 10.38
C GLN A 788 47.64 1.33 9.24
N SER A 789 46.80 0.43 8.75
CA SER A 789 47.09 -0.47 7.64
C SER A 789 46.73 0.16 6.28
N PRO A 790 47.23 -0.39 5.16
CA PRO A 790 46.84 0.06 3.82
C PRO A 790 45.36 -0.13 3.48
N ILE A 791 44.60 -0.89 4.29
CA ILE A 791 43.18 -1.20 4.08
C ILE A 791 42.31 0.07 4.19
N LEU A 792 42.65 0.99 5.09
CA LEU A 792 41.94 2.26 5.31
C LEU A 792 42.91 3.45 5.11
N PRO A 793 43.04 3.99 3.89
CA PRO A 793 43.96 5.10 3.59
C PRO A 793 43.54 6.47 4.18
N GLY A 794 42.57 6.52 5.10
CA GLY A 794 42.18 7.72 5.86
C GLY A 794 41.19 8.68 5.17
N ASP A 795 40.85 8.47 3.90
CA ASP A 795 39.89 9.29 3.15
C ASP A 795 38.44 8.73 3.17
N GLY A 796 38.20 7.67 3.94
CA GLY A 796 36.94 6.92 3.97
C GLY A 796 36.84 5.77 2.98
N GLN A 797 37.82 5.58 2.09
CA GLN A 797 37.86 4.40 1.23
C GLN A 797 38.06 3.15 2.09
N VAL A 798 37.37 2.07 1.72
CA VAL A 798 37.55 0.74 2.30
C VAL A 798 37.99 -0.23 1.20
N TYR A 799 39.06 -0.97 1.47
CA TYR A 799 39.62 -2.00 0.61
C TYR A 799 39.38 -3.41 1.19
N ASP A 800 39.63 -4.46 0.41
CA ASP A 800 39.27 -5.82 0.81
C ASP A 800 40.25 -6.43 1.83
N GLY A 801 41.55 -6.19 1.68
CA GLY A 801 42.55 -6.78 2.57
C GLY A 801 43.98 -6.54 2.12
N THR A 802 44.93 -7.22 2.76
CA THR A 802 46.37 -7.11 2.51
C THR A 802 47.08 -8.45 2.78
N SER A 803 48.25 -8.69 2.16
CA SER A 803 48.99 -9.95 2.31
C SER A 803 50.26 -9.79 3.16
N ILE A 804 50.51 -10.76 4.03
CA ILE A 804 51.76 -10.87 4.81
C ILE A 804 52.98 -11.17 3.93
N THR A 805 52.77 -11.55 2.66
CA THR A 805 53.85 -11.81 1.68
C THR A 805 54.33 -10.57 0.93
N THR A 806 53.77 -9.38 1.20
CA THR A 806 54.26 -8.10 0.65
C THR A 806 55.59 -7.71 1.30
N ASN A 807 56.31 -6.73 0.73
CA ASN A 807 57.63 -6.32 1.24
C ASN A 807 57.74 -4.79 1.44
N PRO A 808 57.81 -4.30 2.71
CA PRO A 808 57.55 -5.03 3.96
C PRO A 808 56.13 -5.66 4.04
N PRO A 809 55.90 -6.61 4.97
CA PRO A 809 54.60 -7.28 5.14
C PRO A 809 53.42 -6.33 5.40
N CYS A 810 52.25 -6.70 4.89
CA CYS A 810 51.01 -5.93 4.89
C CYS A 810 51.14 -4.47 4.42
N LYS A 811 51.94 -4.22 3.37
CA LYS A 811 52.16 -2.87 2.80
C LYS A 811 51.22 -2.52 1.64
N ASP A 812 50.80 -3.51 0.86
CA ASP A 812 49.96 -3.30 -0.32
C ASP A 812 48.57 -3.93 -0.08
N ALA A 813 47.50 -3.26 -0.52
CA ALA A 813 46.11 -3.73 -0.35
C ALA A 813 45.50 -4.22 -1.68
N ASP A 814 44.58 -5.20 -1.60
CA ASP A 814 43.63 -5.43 -2.68
C ASP A 814 42.59 -4.31 -2.66
N MET A 815 42.65 -3.43 -3.66
CA MET A 815 41.86 -2.21 -3.72
C MET A 815 40.39 -2.44 -4.11
N THR A 816 39.93 -3.70 -4.20
CA THR A 816 38.56 -4.03 -4.62
C THR A 816 37.53 -3.55 -3.58
N PRO A 817 36.62 -2.62 -3.94
CA PRO A 817 35.76 -1.96 -2.97
C PRO A 817 34.40 -2.67 -2.87
N TRP A 818 34.34 -3.81 -2.19
CA TRP A 818 33.08 -4.56 -2.01
C TRP A 818 32.11 -3.86 -1.04
N THR A 819 30.80 -3.91 -1.29
CA THR A 819 29.79 -3.18 -0.49
C THR A 819 29.74 -3.64 0.96
N TYR A 820 29.95 -4.94 1.21
CA TYR A 820 29.87 -5.50 2.56
C TYR A 820 30.96 -4.96 3.49
N ASN A 821 32.18 -4.73 2.97
CA ASN A 821 33.30 -4.18 3.73
C ASN A 821 32.99 -2.77 4.26
N TYR A 822 32.32 -1.93 3.47
CA TYR A 822 31.78 -0.64 3.94
C TYR A 822 30.74 -0.83 5.04
N GLY A 823 29.79 -1.72 4.85
CA GLY A 823 28.71 -1.96 5.82
C GLY A 823 29.21 -2.42 7.19
N ILE A 824 30.23 -3.29 7.25
CA ILE A 824 30.86 -3.74 8.50
C ILE A 824 31.37 -2.54 9.31
N LEU A 825 32.12 -1.64 8.65
CA LEU A 825 32.74 -0.49 9.32
C LEU A 825 31.73 0.61 9.64
N ILE A 826 30.71 0.80 8.80
CA ILE A 826 29.58 1.72 9.04
C ILE A 826 28.83 1.31 10.31
N ALA A 827 28.43 0.05 10.46
CA ALA A 827 27.73 -0.38 11.67
C ALA A 827 28.64 -0.36 12.90
N GLY A 828 29.89 -0.84 12.80
CA GLY A 828 30.85 -0.75 13.91
C GLY A 828 31.06 0.68 14.41
N ALA A 829 31.23 1.64 13.49
CA ALA A 829 31.37 3.06 13.83
C ALA A 829 30.07 3.65 14.41
N ALA A 830 28.89 3.25 13.93
CA ALA A 830 27.62 3.72 14.47
C ALA A 830 27.34 3.20 15.90
N TYR A 831 27.64 1.91 16.18
CA TYR A 831 27.56 1.36 17.54
C TYR A 831 28.55 2.04 18.48
N MET A 832 29.79 2.33 18.05
CA MET A 832 30.75 3.09 18.86
C MET A 832 30.37 4.57 19.04
N TYR A 833 29.79 5.22 18.03
CA TYR A 833 29.24 6.57 18.13
C TYR A 833 28.16 6.62 19.24
N ASN A 834 27.24 5.65 19.26
CA ASN A 834 26.22 5.54 20.29
C ASN A 834 26.85 5.28 21.68
N TYR A 835 27.73 4.26 21.79
CA TYR A 835 28.41 3.89 23.04
C TYR A 835 29.16 5.06 23.70
N THR A 836 29.83 5.88 22.89
CA THR A 836 30.63 7.01 23.33
C THR A 836 29.84 8.33 23.46
N ASN A 837 28.51 8.28 23.35
CA ASN A 837 27.61 9.44 23.40
C ASN A 837 27.95 10.53 22.36
N GLY A 838 28.32 10.10 21.14
CA GLY A 838 28.55 10.97 19.99
C GLY A 838 29.99 11.43 19.78
N ALA A 839 31.00 10.66 20.20
CA ALA A 839 32.40 11.11 20.10
C ALA A 839 32.85 11.32 18.64
N LYS A 840 33.55 12.44 18.40
CA LYS A 840 33.87 12.97 17.05
C LYS A 840 34.68 12.02 16.16
N LYS A 841 35.48 11.11 16.75
CA LYS A 841 36.19 10.03 16.02
C LYS A 841 35.22 9.20 15.19
N TRP A 842 34.15 8.73 15.82
CA TRP A 842 33.17 7.85 15.21
C TRP A 842 32.20 8.60 14.29
N GLU A 843 31.81 9.83 14.65
CA GLU A 843 31.02 10.71 13.77
C GLU A 843 31.74 10.97 12.43
N THR A 844 33.05 11.24 12.50
CA THR A 844 33.89 11.52 11.33
C THR A 844 34.05 10.28 10.46
N ALA A 845 34.44 9.14 11.06
CA ALA A 845 34.59 7.88 10.34
C ALA A 845 33.29 7.43 9.67
N LEU A 846 32.16 7.50 10.39
CA LEU A 846 30.84 7.14 9.88
C LEU A 846 30.42 8.04 8.70
N THR A 847 30.63 9.35 8.80
CA THR A 847 30.36 10.30 7.70
C THR A 847 31.24 10.01 6.48
N GLN A 848 32.53 9.74 6.69
CA GLN A 848 33.47 9.37 5.63
C GLN A 848 33.03 8.08 4.91
N PHE A 849 32.79 6.98 5.64
CA PHE A 849 32.35 5.72 5.03
C PHE A 849 31.01 5.86 4.29
N ILE A 850 30.01 6.56 4.87
CA ILE A 850 28.71 6.76 4.23
C ILE A 850 28.84 7.59 2.94
N SER A 851 29.62 8.68 2.94
CA SER A 851 29.83 9.47 1.71
C SER A 851 30.50 8.64 0.59
N LYS A 852 31.45 7.78 0.95
CA LYS A 852 32.13 6.89 -0.01
C LYS A 852 31.23 5.81 -0.60
N THR A 853 30.08 5.49 0.03
CA THR A 853 29.09 4.60 -0.58
C THR A 853 28.49 5.12 -1.89
N ASP A 854 28.62 6.41 -2.22
CA ASP A 854 28.11 7.01 -3.46
C ASP A 854 28.57 6.26 -4.73
N MET A 855 29.75 5.63 -4.69
CA MET A 855 30.26 4.80 -5.80
C MET A 855 29.37 3.60 -6.15
N PHE A 856 28.56 3.13 -5.20
CA PHE A 856 27.60 2.04 -5.37
C PHE A 856 26.24 2.50 -5.88
N TYR A 857 26.01 3.80 -6.06
CA TYR A 857 24.75 4.35 -6.58
C TYR A 857 24.96 5.10 -7.92
N PRO A 858 25.52 4.43 -8.96
CA PRO A 858 25.91 5.09 -10.20
C PRO A 858 24.71 5.77 -10.91
N PRO A 859 24.83 7.07 -11.29
CA PRO A 859 23.73 7.81 -11.91
C PRO A 859 23.24 7.22 -13.26
N ASP A 860 24.10 6.58 -14.04
CA ASP A 860 23.74 5.91 -15.30
C ASP A 860 22.99 4.58 -15.08
N LYS A 861 22.82 4.16 -13.82
CA LYS A 861 21.96 3.06 -13.37
C LYS A 861 20.73 3.57 -12.60
N GLY A 862 20.45 4.87 -12.65
CA GLY A 862 19.32 5.50 -11.96
C GLY A 862 19.52 5.71 -10.46
N GLY A 863 20.75 5.58 -9.94
CA GLY A 863 21.03 5.78 -8.52
C GLY A 863 20.60 4.62 -7.60
N VAL A 864 20.39 3.42 -8.16
CA VAL A 864 20.15 2.18 -7.38
C VAL A 864 21.48 1.58 -6.89
N MET A 865 21.45 0.83 -5.80
CA MET A 865 22.64 0.14 -5.26
C MET A 865 23.14 -0.97 -6.22
N VAL A 866 24.43 -0.94 -6.57
CA VAL A 866 25.11 -1.87 -7.49
C VAL A 866 26.48 -2.30 -6.94
N GLU A 867 26.75 -3.60 -6.95
CA GLU A 867 28.05 -4.20 -6.63
C GLU A 867 28.96 -4.27 -7.86
N VAL A 868 30.29 -4.19 -7.63
CA VAL A 868 31.34 -4.07 -8.65
C VAL A 868 31.29 -5.20 -9.69
N CYS A 869 30.85 -6.40 -9.30
CA CYS A 869 30.73 -7.57 -10.19
C CYS A 869 29.51 -7.54 -11.13
N GLU A 870 28.42 -6.86 -10.74
CA GLU A 870 27.11 -6.95 -11.41
C GLU A 870 27.15 -6.32 -12.81
N ALA A 871 27.84 -5.19 -12.94
CA ALA A 871 27.93 -4.42 -14.17
C ALA A 871 28.54 -5.22 -15.34
N LYS A 872 29.33 -6.26 -15.05
CA LYS A 872 29.91 -7.19 -16.03
C LYS A 872 29.24 -8.57 -16.03
N THR A 873 28.29 -8.83 -15.13
CA THR A 873 27.72 -10.17 -14.88
C THR A 873 28.80 -11.20 -14.51
N LEU A 874 29.70 -10.83 -13.61
CA LEU A 874 30.82 -11.67 -13.15
C LEU A 874 30.72 -12.09 -11.68
N CYS A 875 29.60 -11.80 -11.02
CA CYS A 875 29.36 -12.21 -9.63
C CYS A 875 29.35 -13.74 -9.52
N ASN A 876 29.95 -14.26 -8.45
CA ASN A 876 29.74 -15.63 -8.00
C ASN A 876 28.67 -15.66 -6.88
N ALA A 877 28.37 -16.85 -6.36
CA ALA A 877 27.37 -17.05 -5.31
C ALA A 877 27.60 -16.19 -4.05
N ASP A 878 28.87 -15.92 -3.68
CA ASP A 878 29.22 -15.02 -2.58
C ASP A 878 28.81 -13.58 -2.90
N GLN A 879 29.30 -13.05 -4.03
CA GLN A 879 29.20 -11.65 -4.41
C GLN A 879 27.76 -11.21 -4.69
N GLU A 880 26.89 -12.13 -5.12
CA GLU A 880 25.44 -11.90 -5.24
C GLU A 880 24.74 -11.53 -3.92
N SER A 881 25.38 -11.74 -2.76
CA SER A 881 24.83 -11.42 -1.45
C SER A 881 25.39 -10.13 -0.81
N PHE A 882 26.47 -9.56 -1.35
CA PHE A 882 27.24 -8.51 -0.67
C PHE A 882 26.46 -7.21 -0.40
N LYS A 883 25.55 -6.82 -1.31
CA LYS A 883 24.66 -5.65 -1.15
C LYS A 883 23.66 -5.82 0.00
N ALA A 884 23.23 -7.04 0.32
CA ALA A 884 22.31 -7.31 1.42
C ALA A 884 22.87 -6.78 2.75
N TYR A 885 24.17 -7.00 2.95
CA TYR A 885 24.87 -6.64 4.18
C TYR A 885 25.08 -5.14 4.31
N LEU A 886 25.36 -4.44 3.20
CA LEU A 886 25.37 -2.98 3.20
C LEU A 886 23.98 -2.43 3.54
N ALA A 887 22.90 -2.94 2.93
CA ALA A 887 21.54 -2.51 3.23
C ALA A 887 21.15 -2.75 4.71
N ARG A 888 21.44 -3.94 5.27
CA ARG A 888 21.28 -4.27 6.70
C ARG A 888 21.98 -3.24 7.60
N TRP A 889 23.27 -3.03 7.36
CA TRP A 889 24.12 -2.25 8.26
C TRP A 889 23.95 -0.74 8.11
N LEU A 890 23.46 -0.26 6.97
CA LEU A 890 22.91 1.09 6.82
C LEU A 890 21.66 1.29 7.70
N GLY A 891 20.77 0.29 7.82
CA GLY A 891 19.64 0.33 8.77
C GLY A 891 20.10 0.45 10.23
N ASN A 892 21.07 -0.37 10.63
CA ASN A 892 21.66 -0.29 11.97
C ASN A 892 22.32 1.08 12.23
N ALA A 893 22.92 1.71 11.21
CA ALA A 893 23.51 3.04 11.33
C ALA A 893 22.46 4.14 11.57
N ILE A 894 21.29 4.07 10.93
CA ILE A 894 20.16 4.98 11.19
C ILE A 894 19.75 4.90 12.66
N GLN A 895 19.55 3.69 13.20
CA GLN A 895 19.09 3.51 14.58
C GLN A 895 20.17 3.85 15.63
N MET A 896 21.45 3.55 15.35
CA MET A 896 22.53 3.81 16.31
C MET A 896 23.07 5.24 16.23
N ALA A 897 22.98 5.90 15.07
CA ALA A 897 23.47 7.25 14.81
C ALA A 897 22.46 8.05 13.95
N PRO A 898 21.35 8.55 14.53
CA PRO A 898 20.23 9.13 13.78
C PRO A 898 20.55 10.29 12.84
N PHE A 899 21.67 11.01 13.05
CA PHE A 899 22.14 12.05 12.11
C PHE A 899 22.43 11.49 10.70
N THR A 900 22.61 10.18 10.57
CA THR A 900 22.87 9.51 9.30
C THR A 900 21.60 9.24 8.47
N HIS A 901 20.40 9.37 9.05
CA HIS A 901 19.12 9.09 8.38
C HIS A 901 19.05 9.75 6.98
N ASP A 902 19.25 11.06 6.91
CA ASP A 902 19.09 11.83 5.67
C ASP A 902 20.20 11.55 4.63
N LEU A 903 21.33 10.98 5.06
CA LEU A 903 22.43 10.55 4.20
C LEU A 903 22.20 9.15 3.59
N ILE A 904 21.31 8.36 4.19
CA ILE A 904 21.11 6.94 3.92
C ILE A 904 19.73 6.67 3.31
N MET A 905 18.66 7.11 3.96
CA MET A 905 17.28 6.73 3.64
C MET A 905 16.89 7.01 2.19
N PRO A 906 17.23 8.15 1.55
CA PRO A 906 16.90 8.39 0.14
C PRO A 906 17.50 7.35 -0.82
N LYS A 907 18.73 6.88 -0.53
CA LYS A 907 19.44 5.86 -1.32
C LYS A 907 18.79 4.48 -1.18
N LEU A 908 18.37 4.14 0.04
CA LEU A 908 17.63 2.91 0.33
C LEU A 908 16.26 2.92 -0.36
N GLN A 909 15.50 4.02 -0.28
CA GLN A 909 14.18 4.14 -0.92
C GLN A 909 14.22 3.93 -2.44
N VAL A 910 15.17 4.58 -3.15
CA VAL A 910 15.38 4.39 -4.60
C VAL A 910 15.72 2.94 -4.92
N SER A 911 16.64 2.34 -4.17
CA SER A 911 17.11 0.97 -4.38
C SER A 911 16.04 -0.08 -4.07
N ALA A 912 15.28 0.10 -3.00
CA ALA A 912 14.23 -0.81 -2.54
C ALA A 912 13.06 -0.91 -3.52
N LYS A 913 12.61 0.24 -4.03
CA LYS A 913 11.60 0.30 -5.08
C LYS A 913 12.05 -0.44 -6.33
N ALA A 914 13.30 -0.22 -6.75
CA ALA A 914 13.87 -0.85 -7.93
C ALA A 914 14.04 -2.38 -7.73
N ALA A 915 14.52 -2.81 -6.56
CA ALA A 915 14.59 -4.21 -6.18
C ALA A 915 13.23 -4.91 -6.26
N ALA A 916 12.19 -4.30 -5.67
CA ALA A 916 10.82 -4.83 -5.68
C ALA A 916 10.25 -4.98 -7.10
N GLN A 917 10.66 -4.13 -8.05
CA GLN A 917 10.27 -4.23 -9.47
C GLN A 917 10.93 -5.39 -10.23
N THR A 918 11.94 -6.07 -9.64
CA THR A 918 12.52 -7.29 -10.21
C THR A 918 11.93 -8.59 -9.63
N CYS A 919 11.13 -8.50 -8.56
CA CYS A 919 10.57 -9.63 -7.80
C CYS A 919 9.32 -10.24 -8.45
N GLU A 920 9.41 -10.55 -9.74
CA GLU A 920 8.35 -11.13 -10.59
C GLU A 920 8.77 -12.44 -11.29
N GLY A 921 9.95 -12.97 -10.97
CA GLY A 921 10.47 -14.21 -11.54
C GLY A 921 9.83 -15.48 -10.96
N PRO A 922 9.79 -16.59 -11.71
CA PRO A 922 9.24 -17.86 -11.23
C PRO A 922 10.16 -18.52 -10.18
N SER A 923 9.56 -19.14 -9.16
CA SER A 923 10.32 -19.91 -8.16
C SER A 923 10.90 -21.21 -8.71
N GLN A 924 12.14 -21.50 -8.34
CA GLN A 924 12.77 -22.81 -8.55
C GLN A 924 12.29 -23.87 -7.52
N HIS A 925 11.69 -23.45 -6.39
CA HIS A 925 11.39 -24.30 -5.23
C HIS A 925 10.00 -24.02 -4.60
N ASN A 926 8.97 -23.78 -5.41
CA ASN A 926 7.56 -23.61 -4.99
C ASN A 926 7.22 -22.41 -4.05
N GLY A 927 8.13 -21.44 -3.86
CA GLY A 927 7.85 -20.25 -3.03
C GLY A 927 6.78 -19.31 -3.62
N GLY A 928 6.75 -19.13 -4.93
CA GLY A 928 5.77 -18.32 -5.69
C GLY A 928 6.42 -17.56 -6.86
N ASP A 929 5.66 -16.76 -7.60
CA ASP A 929 6.19 -15.96 -8.73
C ASP A 929 6.84 -14.65 -8.24
N HIS A 930 7.79 -14.80 -7.29
CA HIS A 930 8.41 -13.72 -6.50
C HIS A 930 9.95 -13.84 -6.41
N GLN A 931 10.59 -14.56 -7.34
CA GLN A 931 12.04 -14.54 -7.48
C GLN A 931 12.46 -13.13 -7.96
N CYS A 932 13.40 -12.51 -7.25
CA CYS A 932 13.97 -11.21 -7.53
C CYS A 932 15.23 -11.34 -8.38
N GLY A 933 15.48 -10.30 -9.19
CA GLY A 933 16.68 -10.17 -10.00
C GLY A 933 17.80 -9.47 -9.26
N MET A 934 19.03 -9.60 -9.77
CA MET A 934 20.20 -8.94 -9.19
C MET A 934 20.32 -7.47 -9.64
N LYS A 935 20.02 -7.20 -10.92
CA LYS A 935 20.30 -5.93 -11.60
C LYS A 935 19.10 -4.98 -11.57
N TRP A 936 18.94 -4.25 -10.48
CA TRP A 936 17.77 -3.39 -10.21
C TRP A 936 17.60 -2.19 -11.15
N TRP A 937 18.59 -1.88 -11.99
CA TRP A 937 18.44 -0.87 -13.06
C TRP A 937 17.71 -1.40 -14.30
N ASN A 938 17.46 -2.71 -14.37
CA ASN A 938 16.59 -3.32 -15.37
C ASN A 938 15.14 -3.31 -14.88
N THR A 939 14.18 -3.17 -15.79
CA THR A 939 12.76 -3.42 -15.49
C THR A 939 12.47 -4.92 -15.56
N GLY A 940 11.92 -5.48 -14.48
CA GLY A 940 11.49 -6.87 -14.41
C GLY A 940 12.58 -7.86 -13.96
N PHE A 941 12.25 -9.15 -13.94
CA PHE A 941 13.21 -10.19 -13.55
C PHE A 941 14.31 -10.39 -14.61
N ASP A 942 15.58 -10.26 -14.21
CA ASP A 942 16.75 -10.30 -15.11
C ASP A 942 17.28 -11.72 -15.41
N GLY A 943 16.65 -12.75 -14.86
CA GLY A 943 17.06 -14.14 -14.97
C GLY A 943 18.09 -14.60 -13.93
N ILE A 944 18.62 -13.69 -13.10
CA ILE A 944 19.62 -13.98 -12.06
C ILE A 944 18.90 -14.09 -10.71
N GLY A 945 18.63 -15.31 -10.28
CA GLY A 945 17.90 -15.60 -9.05
C GLY A 945 18.55 -16.71 -8.24
N GLY A 946 18.72 -16.45 -6.95
CA GLY A 946 19.30 -17.36 -5.96
C GLY A 946 19.12 -16.82 -4.53
N VAL A 947 19.83 -17.39 -3.56
CA VAL A 947 19.86 -16.90 -2.17
C VAL A 947 20.38 -15.46 -2.09
N GLY A 948 21.46 -15.13 -2.81
CA GLY A 948 22.05 -13.79 -2.86
C GLY A 948 21.06 -12.70 -3.33
N PRO A 949 20.45 -12.81 -4.53
CA PRO A 949 19.47 -11.85 -5.01
C PRO A 949 18.24 -11.73 -4.09
N GLN A 950 17.75 -12.84 -3.52
CA GLN A 950 16.62 -12.80 -2.57
C GLN A 950 16.98 -12.10 -1.25
N MET A 951 18.13 -12.41 -0.65
CA MET A 951 18.60 -11.73 0.57
C MET A 951 18.77 -10.24 0.31
N THR A 952 19.39 -9.89 -0.81
CA THR A 952 19.71 -8.52 -1.19
C THR A 952 18.43 -7.70 -1.40
N ALA A 953 17.43 -8.24 -2.10
CA ALA A 953 16.12 -7.61 -2.23
C ALA A 953 15.38 -7.51 -0.88
N LEU A 954 15.38 -8.57 -0.07
CA LEU A 954 14.67 -8.59 1.22
C LEU A 954 15.24 -7.57 2.20
N ASN A 955 16.57 -7.48 2.33
CA ASN A 955 17.21 -6.53 3.23
C ASN A 955 16.91 -5.09 2.82
N VAL A 956 17.01 -4.73 1.53
CA VAL A 956 16.77 -3.35 1.08
C VAL A 956 15.29 -2.94 1.13
N ILE A 957 14.35 -3.87 0.94
CA ILE A 957 12.91 -3.59 1.02
C ILE A 957 12.45 -3.48 2.48
N SER A 958 12.87 -4.40 3.34
CA SER A 958 12.41 -4.44 4.73
C SER A 958 12.97 -3.30 5.59
N VAL A 959 14.22 -2.87 5.36
CA VAL A 959 14.84 -1.74 6.10
C VAL A 959 14.11 -0.40 5.92
N LEU A 960 13.21 -0.25 4.95
CA LEU A 960 12.32 0.93 4.84
C LEU A 960 11.35 1.10 6.03
N ASN A 961 11.26 0.10 6.92
CA ASN A 961 10.50 0.16 8.17
C ASN A 961 11.34 0.55 9.41
N VAL A 962 12.62 0.91 9.24
CA VAL A 962 13.59 1.15 10.34
C VAL A 962 13.11 2.14 11.41
N ASP A 963 12.41 3.21 11.03
CA ASP A 963 11.91 4.25 11.97
C ASP A 963 10.63 3.82 12.73
N ARG A 964 10.05 2.68 12.36
CA ARG A 964 8.78 2.16 12.89
C ARG A 964 8.98 1.00 13.87
N VAL A 965 10.22 0.60 14.13
CA VAL A 965 10.60 -0.53 14.99
C VAL A 965 11.62 -0.09 16.05
N PRO A 966 11.66 -0.72 17.24
CA PRO A 966 12.59 -0.32 18.29
C PRO A 966 14.05 -0.58 17.87
N PRO A 967 15.02 0.24 18.32
CA PRO A 967 16.43 -0.04 18.08
C PRO A 967 16.88 -1.32 18.82
N PRO A 968 17.95 -2.00 18.33
CA PRO A 968 18.66 -3.10 18.98
C PRO A 968 18.67 -3.06 20.52
N TYR A 969 18.12 -4.10 21.14
CA TYR A 969 18.04 -4.22 22.58
C TYR A 969 19.41 -4.54 23.20
N SER A 970 19.66 -3.95 24.37
CA SER A 970 20.81 -4.17 25.24
C SER A 970 20.37 -4.76 26.58
N SER A 971 21.31 -5.21 27.42
CA SER A 971 21.03 -5.60 28.80
C SER A 971 20.29 -4.51 29.59
N THR A 972 20.54 -3.24 29.26
CA THR A 972 19.92 -2.06 29.88
C THR A 972 18.58 -1.62 29.27
N THR A 973 18.25 -2.05 28.03
CA THR A 973 17.01 -1.66 27.33
C THR A 973 16.00 -2.79 27.18
N GLY A 974 16.33 -4.01 27.65
CA GLY A 974 15.39 -5.13 27.75
C GLY A 974 15.77 -6.38 26.94
N GLY A 975 17.01 -6.50 26.46
CA GLY A 975 17.56 -7.71 25.86
C GLY A 975 17.73 -8.81 26.90
N SER A 976 17.25 -10.03 26.59
CA SER A 976 17.11 -11.13 27.55
C SER A 976 18.16 -12.23 27.42
N SER A 977 18.95 -12.25 26.34
CA SER A 977 19.82 -13.38 26.04
C SER A 977 20.99 -13.51 27.03
N GLN A 978 21.20 -14.71 27.54
CA GLN A 978 22.21 -14.99 28.57
C GLN A 978 23.64 -15.00 28.01
N GLY A 979 24.55 -14.34 28.72
CA GLY A 979 25.97 -14.22 28.37
C GLY A 979 26.88 -15.15 29.17
N ASN A 980 28.04 -15.46 28.61
CA ASN A 980 29.15 -16.10 29.30
C ASN A 980 30.47 -15.47 28.78
N PRO A 981 31.08 -14.54 29.51
CA PRO A 981 32.30 -13.85 29.06
C PRO A 981 33.54 -14.76 29.00
N ASN A 982 33.46 -15.98 29.54
CA ASN A 982 34.53 -16.98 29.53
C ASN A 982 34.32 -18.07 28.44
N LEU A 983 33.23 -18.03 27.66
CA LEU A 983 33.04 -19.00 26.57
C LEU A 983 34.08 -18.73 25.47
N GLY A 984 34.53 -19.78 24.76
CA GLY A 984 35.50 -19.65 23.68
C GLY A 984 36.93 -19.29 24.08
N THR A 985 37.24 -19.05 25.36
CA THR A 985 38.62 -18.84 25.82
C THR A 985 39.43 -20.13 25.75
N GLY A 986 40.64 -20.06 25.20
CA GLY A 986 41.55 -21.20 25.00
C GLY A 986 42.42 -20.98 23.76
N ASN A 987 43.14 -22.01 23.33
CA ASN A 987 43.89 -22.01 22.08
C ASN A 987 43.15 -22.80 20.99
N ASP A 988 43.32 -22.40 19.73
CA ASP A 988 42.74 -23.10 18.57
C ASP A 988 43.53 -24.36 18.19
N ASP A 989 44.83 -24.40 18.56
CA ASP A 989 45.67 -25.57 18.35
C ASP A 989 45.14 -26.80 19.13
N ASP A 990 44.42 -26.58 20.25
CA ASP A 990 43.74 -27.63 21.06
C ASP A 990 42.39 -28.09 20.47
N ARG A 991 41.85 -27.37 19.47
CA ARG A 991 40.51 -27.60 18.85
C ARG A 991 40.59 -28.12 17.43
N SER A 992 41.78 -28.11 16.84
CA SER A 992 42.00 -28.67 15.49
C SER A 992 41.67 -30.17 15.50
N PRO A 993 40.83 -30.69 14.57
CA PRO A 993 40.41 -32.09 14.57
C PRO A 993 41.54 -33.04 14.11
N VAL A 994 42.49 -33.32 15.01
CA VAL A 994 43.62 -34.22 14.77
C VAL A 994 43.15 -35.68 14.82
N HIS A 995 42.55 -36.16 13.74
CA HIS A 995 42.18 -37.57 13.56
C HIS A 995 43.42 -38.48 13.42
N GLN A 996 44.07 -38.78 14.55
CA GLN A 996 44.96 -39.94 14.68
C GLN A 996 44.13 -41.19 14.94
N SER A 997 43.62 -41.81 13.88
CA SER A 997 43.25 -43.23 13.94
C SER A 997 44.52 -44.06 14.17
N GLU A 998 44.48 -45.02 15.11
CA GLU A 998 45.58 -45.98 15.24
C GLU A 998 45.73 -46.76 13.93
N ILE A 999 46.91 -46.68 13.31
CA ILE A 999 47.17 -47.33 12.02
C ILE A 999 47.06 -48.85 12.20
N THR A 1000 45.97 -49.45 11.73
CA THR A 1000 45.68 -50.86 11.98
C THR A 1000 46.60 -51.77 11.16
N THR A 1001 46.59 -53.06 11.48
CA THR A 1001 47.26 -54.08 10.65
C THR A 1001 46.68 -54.13 9.23
N ALA A 1002 45.40 -53.80 9.05
CA ALA A 1002 44.77 -53.72 7.74
C ALA A 1002 45.26 -52.51 6.94
N ASP A 1003 45.41 -51.34 7.57
CA ASP A 1003 45.95 -50.14 6.92
C ASP A 1003 47.42 -50.32 6.53
N LYS A 1004 48.23 -50.93 7.41
CA LYS A 1004 49.62 -51.30 7.11
C LYS A 1004 49.72 -52.29 5.95
N ALA A 1005 48.84 -53.29 5.89
CA ALA A 1005 48.78 -54.24 4.78
C ALA A 1005 48.33 -53.57 3.47
N GLY A 1006 47.28 -52.73 3.52
CA GLY A 1006 46.79 -51.97 2.36
C GLY A 1006 47.84 -51.01 1.80
N ALA A 1007 48.50 -50.24 2.67
CA ALA A 1007 49.60 -49.36 2.29
C ALA A 1007 50.79 -50.14 1.69
N ALA A 1008 51.16 -51.28 2.26
CA ALA A 1008 52.20 -52.14 1.71
C ALA A 1008 51.82 -52.72 0.33
N ILE A 1009 50.58 -53.19 0.16
CA ILE A 1009 50.06 -53.71 -1.12
C ILE A 1009 50.05 -52.60 -2.18
N ILE A 1010 49.55 -51.40 -1.85
CA ILE A 1010 49.56 -50.25 -2.77
C ILE A 1010 51.01 -49.84 -3.12
N THR A 1011 51.92 -49.83 -2.14
CA THR A 1011 53.33 -49.52 -2.37
C THR A 1011 54.00 -50.55 -3.28
N ILE A 1012 53.71 -51.84 -3.09
CA ILE A 1012 54.19 -52.93 -3.97
C ILE A 1012 53.60 -52.80 -5.37
N ILE A 1013 52.29 -52.52 -5.51
CA ILE A 1013 51.63 -52.33 -6.81
C ILE A 1013 52.24 -51.12 -7.55
N ILE A 1014 52.44 -49.99 -6.88
CA ILE A 1014 53.09 -48.81 -7.47
C ILE A 1014 54.53 -49.14 -7.85
N ALA A 1015 55.32 -49.77 -6.97
CA ALA A 1015 56.70 -50.16 -7.28
C ALA A 1015 56.78 -51.13 -8.47
N VAL A 1016 55.88 -52.11 -8.56
CA VAL A 1016 55.80 -53.06 -9.69
C VAL A 1016 55.35 -52.36 -10.99
N MET A 1017 54.41 -51.41 -10.94
CA MET A 1017 54.05 -50.61 -12.11
C MET A 1017 55.16 -49.66 -12.55
N THR A 1018 55.87 -49.02 -11.62
CA THR A 1018 56.99 -48.11 -11.94
C THR A 1018 58.20 -48.88 -12.47
N VAL A 1019 58.62 -49.98 -11.81
CA VAL A 1019 59.75 -50.80 -12.26
C VAL A 1019 59.40 -51.60 -13.51
N GLY A 1020 58.19 -52.16 -13.60
CA GLY A 1020 57.71 -52.88 -14.78
C GLY A 1020 57.50 -51.96 -15.98
N GLY A 1021 56.97 -50.76 -15.76
CA GLY A 1021 56.86 -49.71 -16.78
C GLY A 1021 58.21 -49.19 -17.24
N ALA A 1022 59.17 -48.98 -16.32
CA ALA A 1022 60.54 -48.63 -16.67
C ALA A 1022 61.24 -49.76 -17.45
N TYR A 1023 61.04 -51.03 -17.06
CA TYR A 1023 61.57 -52.18 -17.77
C TYR A 1023 61.00 -52.26 -19.20
N TRP A 1024 59.68 -52.12 -19.36
CA TRP A 1024 58.99 -52.11 -20.67
C TRP A 1024 59.34 -50.89 -21.56
N MET A 1025 59.87 -49.81 -20.98
CA MET A 1025 60.43 -48.68 -21.74
C MET A 1025 61.93 -48.84 -22.07
N LEU A 1026 62.58 -49.89 -21.56
CA LEU A 1026 64.02 -50.16 -21.74
C LEU A 1026 64.31 -51.47 -22.50
N PHE A 1027 63.33 -52.39 -22.59
CA PHE A 1027 63.42 -53.71 -23.23
C PHE A 1027 62.13 -54.06 -24.00
#